data_AF-A0A9J6EME3-F1
#
_entry.id   AF-A0A9J6EME3-F1
#
_cell.length_a   1.000
_cell.length_b   1.000
_cell.length_c   1.000
_cell.angle_alpha   90.00
_cell.angle_beta   90.00
_cell.angle_gamma   90.00
#
_symmetry.space_group_name_H-M   'P 1'
#
loop_
_entity.id
_entity.type
_entity.pdbx_description
1 polymer ?
#
loop_
_entity_poly.entity_id
_entity_poly.type
_entity_poly.pdbx_seq_one_letter_code
_entity_poly.pdbx_strand_id
1 'polypeptide(L)'
;MKPPRLLFIHSFIQSEAISERGWDPLVELQKSTDLSGWPFTDPVQQPLIWRAAARLLRRFNLPSLISIGVEKHPHKQGASILSIGHPKLLLSPRVGNRSVKWYYGAVMHALSPFRERLLIPVFAVEVSSFESRLANMLRAQPKMAVQKLADHPELTEFLSLALENITHVTKSTEFLVKDVDFLDDLLTAIKQTAPHIVLNYLGFREVVLASPFLPSKLQALSALGRSPSLRKEICLRVVAESLPVMSLYAGFNAFKLGLHNFKAANITAATKDAVSSFVRKINWMDDATKTRVSKKVLTSRVRAFYPDWIIDKFKVFAQYENVPMVTENEGLRSYASIRKALFENTLRTQSANVDDSMVHMPDILPKISRCLVSQVLREGTGDHVSPYSKPAWSDVTKKHFQKTRECFAKQLSETASQNASETEILSVVADSAAISPSFRIYKQFVNQKNIDVKSFVKAFNMDVDQFFFVSYASAALAESNLSFLSAAISGTVVSTAASIAGGVVMPGARPPSAGNGPLSSPVVSSGGLLPAAPQLHGDAAAAEQFVAGMLGQGLAGERLTSNGVHIKQEPVVEEPSSDLEEPMEATPDQLVTGSVLEDDLGSDEVPRPSDGLDTAIGGRNSATEREDNEEAEDLSLSSSTTTSCEMPVLNST
;
A
#
# COMPACT_ATOMS: atom_id res chain seq x y z
N MET A 1 7.65 -4.57 -35.91
CA MET A 1 7.48 -3.47 -34.94
C MET A 1 7.98 -3.91 -33.57
N LYS A 2 8.85 -3.13 -32.90
CA LYS A 2 9.24 -3.43 -31.50
C LYS A 2 8.02 -3.20 -30.59
N PRO A 3 7.75 -4.08 -29.60
CA PRO A 3 6.66 -3.88 -28.67
C PRO A 3 6.86 -2.56 -27.89
N PRO A 4 5.78 -1.80 -27.58
CA PRO A 4 5.85 -0.47 -26.95
C PRO A 4 6.71 -0.42 -25.66
N ARG A 5 6.79 -1.54 -24.93
CA ARG A 5 7.62 -1.67 -23.72
C ARG A 5 9.12 -1.58 -24.00
N LEU A 6 9.60 -2.22 -25.06
CA LEU A 6 11.02 -2.21 -25.39
C LEU A 6 11.44 -0.81 -25.84
N LEU A 7 10.57 -0.10 -26.56
CA LEU A 7 10.79 1.29 -26.93
C LEU A 7 10.82 2.22 -25.71
N PHE A 8 9.92 2.01 -24.73
CA PHE A 8 9.91 2.81 -23.51
C PHE A 8 11.17 2.61 -22.66
N ILE A 9 11.58 1.36 -22.45
CA ILE A 9 12.82 1.04 -21.74
C ILE A 9 14.04 1.60 -22.48
N HIS A 10 14.09 1.47 -23.81
CA HIS A 10 15.18 1.98 -24.64
C HIS A 10 15.31 3.50 -24.52
N SER A 11 14.19 4.23 -24.66
CA SER A 11 14.14 5.70 -24.55
C SER A 11 14.63 6.23 -23.19
N PHE A 12 14.57 5.39 -22.15
CA PHE A 12 14.94 5.76 -20.79
C PHE A 12 16.40 5.43 -20.46
N ILE A 13 16.92 4.32 -21.01
CA ILE A 13 18.30 3.86 -20.77
C ILE A 13 19.32 4.74 -21.49
N GLN A 14 18.95 5.41 -22.58
CA GLN A 14 19.83 6.30 -23.34
C GLN A 14 20.23 7.55 -22.53
N SER A 15 21.34 7.44 -21.79
CA SER A 15 21.85 8.51 -20.93
C SER A 15 22.42 9.69 -21.72
N GLU A 16 22.95 9.44 -22.91
CA GLU A 16 23.55 10.46 -23.79
C GLU A 16 22.46 11.41 -24.31
N ALA A 17 21.40 10.87 -24.93
CA ALA A 17 20.26 11.66 -25.41
C ALA A 17 19.60 12.51 -24.30
N ILE A 18 19.50 11.98 -23.07
CA ILE A 18 18.98 12.71 -21.91
C ILE A 18 19.93 13.83 -21.47
N SER A 19 21.24 13.62 -21.58
CA SER A 19 22.24 14.63 -21.22
C SER A 19 22.27 15.76 -22.26
N GLU A 20 22.14 15.43 -23.54
CA GLU A 20 22.09 16.40 -24.64
C GLU A 20 20.86 17.32 -24.56
N ARG A 21 19.68 16.76 -24.27
CA ARG A 21 18.43 17.55 -24.16
C ARG A 21 18.33 18.36 -22.86
N GLY A 22 19.16 18.07 -21.87
CA GLY A 22 19.23 18.83 -20.62
C GLY A 22 17.85 19.01 -19.95
N TRP A 23 17.41 20.27 -19.87
CA TRP A 23 16.17 20.68 -19.19
C TRP A 23 15.00 20.94 -20.16
N ASP A 24 15.25 20.93 -21.46
CA ASP A 24 14.26 21.28 -22.47
C ASP A 24 12.98 20.44 -22.38
N PRO A 25 13.04 19.11 -22.15
CA PRO A 25 11.82 18.30 -21.98
C PRO A 25 10.94 18.76 -20.82
N LEU A 26 11.53 19.26 -19.73
CA LEU A 26 10.78 19.79 -18.60
C LEU A 26 10.20 21.18 -18.92
N VAL A 27 10.94 22.03 -19.63
CA VAL A 27 10.43 23.35 -20.06
C VAL A 27 9.26 23.20 -21.02
N GLU A 28 9.35 22.28 -22.00
CA GLU A 28 8.25 21.92 -22.89
C GLU A 28 7.03 21.43 -22.09
N LEU A 29 7.28 20.65 -21.05
CA LEU A 29 6.23 20.11 -20.20
C LEU A 29 5.54 21.19 -19.35
N GLN A 30 6.31 22.07 -18.74
CA GLN A 30 5.85 23.18 -17.91
C GLN A 30 4.91 24.13 -18.65
N LYS A 31 5.06 24.26 -19.99
CA LYS A 31 4.09 24.98 -20.84
C LYS A 31 2.69 24.38 -20.78
N SER A 32 2.62 23.07 -20.70
CA SER A 32 1.34 22.36 -20.70
C SER A 32 0.69 22.24 -19.31
N THR A 33 1.45 22.49 -18.24
CA THR A 33 0.99 22.41 -16.85
C THR A 33 0.81 23.78 -16.20
N ASP A 34 0.93 24.87 -16.97
CA ASP A 34 0.93 26.26 -16.48
C ASP A 34 2.00 26.54 -15.40
N LEU A 35 3.12 25.80 -15.48
CA LEU A 35 4.27 25.97 -14.60
C LEU A 35 5.48 26.57 -15.35
N SER A 36 5.21 27.22 -16.49
CA SER A 36 6.24 27.91 -17.28
C SER A 36 6.87 29.03 -16.47
N GLY A 37 8.21 29.05 -16.45
CA GLY A 37 8.96 30.03 -15.67
C GLY A 37 9.19 29.60 -14.22
N TRP A 38 8.85 28.36 -13.83
CA TRP A 38 9.28 27.83 -12.54
C TRP A 38 10.81 27.86 -12.43
N PRO A 39 11.36 28.27 -11.27
CA PRO A 39 10.66 28.68 -10.05
C PRO A 39 10.18 30.14 -10.07
N PHE A 40 9.03 30.37 -9.44
CA PHE A 40 8.31 31.64 -9.42
C PHE A 40 8.77 32.56 -8.30
N THR A 41 8.96 33.84 -8.60
CA THR A 41 9.17 34.93 -7.63
C THR A 41 7.95 35.85 -7.61
N ASP A 42 7.75 36.61 -6.54
CA ASP A 42 6.67 37.60 -6.50
C ASP A 42 6.95 38.81 -7.40
N PRO A 43 5.92 39.41 -8.02
CA PRO A 43 4.51 39.00 -7.97
C PRO A 43 4.17 37.93 -9.03
N VAL A 44 3.31 36.97 -8.68
CA VAL A 44 2.75 35.99 -9.64
C VAL A 44 1.32 36.37 -10.03
N GLN A 45 1.01 36.34 -11.33
CA GLN A 45 -0.35 36.61 -11.82
C GLN A 45 -1.31 35.46 -11.41
N GLN A 46 -2.43 35.79 -10.77
CA GLN A 46 -3.52 34.83 -10.45
C GLN A 46 -4.55 34.75 -11.59
N PRO A 47 -5.29 33.63 -11.81
CA PRO A 47 -5.46 32.44 -10.96
C PRO A 47 -4.76 31.17 -11.50
N LEU A 48 -3.46 31.00 -11.23
CA LEU A 48 -2.69 29.87 -11.79
C LEU A 48 -2.71 28.59 -10.94
N ILE A 49 -2.98 28.65 -9.63
CA ILE A 49 -2.79 27.52 -8.71
C ILE A 49 -3.69 26.32 -9.04
N TRP A 50 -5.01 26.53 -9.08
CA TRP A 50 -5.98 25.46 -9.34
C TRP A 50 -5.85 24.89 -10.75
N ARG A 51 -5.55 25.76 -11.71
CA ARG A 51 -5.29 25.38 -13.09
C ARG A 51 -4.05 24.49 -13.23
N ALA A 52 -2.94 24.88 -12.60
CA ALA A 52 -1.71 24.09 -12.59
C ALA A 52 -1.91 22.74 -11.88
N ALA A 53 -2.57 22.74 -10.72
CA ALA A 53 -2.87 21.51 -9.99
C ALA A 53 -3.76 20.55 -10.80
N ALA A 54 -4.80 21.07 -11.48
CA ALA A 54 -5.68 20.28 -12.33
C ALA A 54 -4.93 19.67 -13.53
N ARG A 55 -4.06 20.46 -14.17
CA ARG A 55 -3.26 20.00 -15.31
C ARG A 55 -2.21 18.97 -14.91
N LEU A 56 -1.56 19.14 -13.75
CA LEU A 56 -0.68 18.11 -13.18
C LEU A 56 -1.43 16.82 -12.91
N LEU A 57 -2.61 16.89 -12.27
CA LEU A 57 -3.43 15.72 -12.00
C LEU A 57 -3.82 15.03 -13.31
N ARG A 58 -4.39 15.76 -14.28
CA ARG A 58 -4.84 15.18 -15.54
C ARG A 58 -3.71 14.58 -16.36
N ARG A 59 -2.59 15.30 -16.48
CA ARG A 59 -1.49 14.92 -17.37
C ARG A 59 -0.64 13.79 -16.80
N PHE A 60 -0.50 13.73 -15.48
CA PHE A 60 0.42 12.78 -14.83
C PHE A 60 -0.24 11.79 -13.88
N ASN A 61 -1.53 11.95 -13.63
CA ASN A 61 -2.18 11.35 -12.48
C ASN A 61 -1.38 11.66 -11.19
N LEU A 62 -1.03 12.95 -11.03
CA LEU A 62 -0.27 13.47 -9.89
C LEU A 62 -1.17 14.31 -8.97
N PRO A 63 -1.82 13.71 -7.96
CA PRO A 63 -2.66 14.44 -7.01
C PRO A 63 -1.80 15.22 -6.03
N SER A 64 -1.44 16.45 -6.41
CA SER A 64 -0.52 17.32 -5.68
C SER A 64 -1.20 18.16 -4.60
N LEU A 65 -2.45 18.59 -4.82
CA LEU A 65 -3.29 19.23 -3.77
C LEU A 65 -4.51 18.38 -3.42
N ILE A 66 -5.17 17.83 -4.43
CA ILE A 66 -6.38 17.03 -4.30
C ILE A 66 -6.28 15.82 -5.23
N SER A 67 -6.77 14.66 -4.78
CA SER A 67 -7.01 13.50 -5.64
C SER A 67 -8.44 13.45 -6.13
N ILE A 68 -8.65 12.94 -7.35
CA ILE A 68 -9.96 12.66 -7.92
C ILE A 68 -10.08 11.16 -8.15
N GLY A 69 -11.25 10.58 -7.86
CA GLY A 69 -11.59 9.21 -8.19
C GLY A 69 -13.08 9.03 -8.43
N VAL A 70 -13.49 7.81 -8.78
CA VAL A 70 -14.90 7.42 -8.91
C VAL A 70 -15.21 6.39 -7.84
N GLU A 71 -16.22 6.66 -7.02
CA GLU A 71 -16.62 5.80 -5.89
C GLU A 71 -18.09 5.40 -6.03
N LYS A 72 -18.52 4.41 -5.24
CA LYS A 72 -19.96 4.09 -5.15
C LYS A 72 -20.69 5.20 -4.41
N HIS A 73 -21.83 5.62 -4.95
CA HIS A 73 -22.62 6.67 -4.34
C HIS A 73 -23.19 6.18 -2.99
N PRO A 74 -22.93 6.89 -1.89
CA PRO A 74 -23.32 6.43 -0.54
C PRO A 74 -24.84 6.32 -0.35
N HIS A 75 -25.58 7.27 -0.92
CA HIS A 75 -27.04 7.36 -0.77
C HIS A 75 -27.86 6.82 -1.96
N LYS A 76 -27.23 6.46 -3.08
CA LYS A 76 -27.92 6.05 -4.33
C LYS A 76 -27.41 4.69 -4.74
N GLN A 77 -28.21 3.64 -4.52
CA GLN A 77 -27.81 2.27 -4.77
C GLN A 77 -27.45 2.05 -6.24
N GLY A 78 -26.29 1.44 -6.50
CA GLY A 78 -25.82 1.14 -7.87
C GLY A 78 -25.27 2.34 -8.65
N ALA A 79 -25.44 3.57 -8.14
CA ALA A 79 -24.86 4.75 -8.77
C ALA A 79 -23.38 4.93 -8.38
N SER A 80 -22.61 5.56 -9.26
CA SER A 80 -21.25 6.02 -8.98
C SER A 80 -21.27 7.54 -8.74
N ILE A 81 -20.30 8.04 -7.97
CA ILE A 81 -20.12 9.45 -7.69
C ILE A 81 -18.65 9.83 -7.87
N LEU A 82 -18.39 11.04 -8.37
CA LEU A 82 -17.05 11.63 -8.32
C LEU A 82 -16.63 11.78 -6.87
N SER A 83 -15.37 11.49 -6.56
CA SER A 83 -14.81 11.68 -5.22
C SER A 83 -13.59 12.57 -5.25
N ILE A 84 -13.45 13.38 -4.20
CA ILE A 84 -12.29 14.22 -3.92
C ILE A 84 -11.64 13.71 -2.64
N GLY A 85 -10.33 13.51 -2.66
CA GLY A 85 -9.58 13.05 -1.49
C GLY A 85 -8.23 13.73 -1.31
N HIS A 86 -7.45 13.20 -0.36
CA HIS A 86 -6.14 13.73 0.00
C HIS A 86 -5.14 13.69 -1.17
N PRO A 87 -4.14 14.60 -1.17
CA PRO A 87 -3.01 14.51 -2.09
C PRO A 87 -2.11 13.33 -1.74
N LYS A 88 -1.29 12.92 -2.69
CA LYS A 88 -0.20 11.96 -2.44
C LYS A 88 1.03 12.72 -1.96
N LEU A 89 1.20 12.91 -0.66
CA LEU A 89 2.33 13.68 -0.12
C LEU A 89 3.66 12.90 -0.21
N LEU A 90 4.77 13.65 -0.35
CA LEU A 90 6.15 13.15 -0.24
C LEU A 90 6.61 13.13 1.22
N LEU A 91 6.08 14.04 2.05
CA LEU A 91 6.20 13.98 3.50
C LEU A 91 5.01 13.21 4.08
N SER A 92 5.28 12.28 4.99
CA SER A 92 4.22 11.64 5.78
C SER A 92 3.98 12.46 7.06
N PRO A 93 2.71 12.55 7.54
CA PRO A 93 2.34 13.32 8.74
C PRO A 93 3.08 12.90 10.01
N ARG A 94 3.67 11.69 10.01
CA ARG A 94 4.20 11.02 11.20
C ARG A 94 5.71 10.88 11.21
N VAL A 95 6.42 11.57 10.32
CA VAL A 95 7.87 11.39 10.20
C VAL A 95 8.61 12.52 10.90
N GLY A 96 9.56 12.16 11.76
CA GLY A 96 10.35 13.11 12.55
C GLY A 96 11.25 14.03 11.71
N ASN A 97 11.90 14.97 12.39
CA ASN A 97 12.72 16.07 11.82
C ASN A 97 13.71 15.67 10.69
N ARG A 98 14.19 14.42 10.68
CA ARG A 98 15.11 13.90 9.66
C ARG A 98 14.49 13.93 8.26
N SER A 99 13.20 13.62 8.11
CA SER A 99 12.52 13.60 6.81
C SER A 99 12.24 15.00 6.28
N VAL A 100 11.94 15.95 7.18
CA VAL A 100 11.82 17.37 6.82
C VAL A 100 13.16 17.91 6.34
N LYS A 101 14.26 17.63 7.06
CA LYS A 101 15.62 18.03 6.64
C LYS A 101 15.99 17.45 5.29
N TRP A 102 15.63 16.19 5.06
CA TRP A 102 15.90 15.53 3.79
C TRP A 102 15.06 16.12 2.65
N TYR A 103 13.78 16.39 2.88
CA TYR A 103 12.89 16.99 1.90
C TYR A 103 13.37 18.39 1.52
N TYR A 104 13.77 19.19 2.52
CA TYR A 104 14.44 20.46 2.31
C TYR A 104 15.68 20.31 1.40
N GLY A 105 16.54 19.33 1.68
CA GLY A 105 17.69 19.01 0.83
C GLY A 105 17.32 18.65 -0.61
N ALA A 106 16.21 17.93 -0.81
CA ALA A 106 15.69 17.60 -2.13
C ALA A 106 15.21 18.84 -2.90
N VAL A 107 14.51 19.77 -2.22
CA VAL A 107 14.08 21.04 -2.83
C VAL A 107 15.28 21.91 -3.19
N MET A 108 16.25 22.04 -2.28
CA MET A 108 17.53 22.74 -2.54
C MET A 108 18.22 22.17 -3.79
N HIS A 109 18.25 20.85 -3.91
CA HIS A 109 18.89 20.17 -5.03
C HIS A 109 18.16 20.41 -6.35
N ALA A 110 16.82 20.36 -6.35
CA ALA A 110 15.99 20.67 -7.51
C ALA A 110 16.17 22.12 -8.00
N LEU A 111 16.38 23.05 -7.07
CA LEU A 111 16.56 24.49 -7.35
C LEU A 111 18.02 24.88 -7.66
N SER A 112 18.99 23.98 -7.46
CA SER A 112 20.42 24.24 -7.70
C SER A 112 20.79 24.83 -9.06
N PRO A 113 20.11 24.50 -10.19
CA PRO A 113 20.38 25.13 -11.48
C PRO A 113 20.08 26.63 -11.52
N PHE A 114 19.26 27.14 -10.60
CA PHE A 114 18.78 28.52 -10.58
C PHE A 114 19.49 29.39 -9.54
N ARG A 115 20.62 28.92 -9.00
CA ARG A 115 21.38 29.58 -7.91
C ARG A 115 21.75 31.04 -8.16
N GLU A 116 21.90 31.43 -9.42
CA GLU A 116 22.31 32.79 -9.80
C GLU A 116 21.15 33.80 -9.68
N ARG A 117 19.91 33.33 -9.62
CA ARG A 117 18.70 34.17 -9.65
C ARG A 117 17.87 34.08 -8.37
N LEU A 118 18.18 33.14 -7.47
CA LEU A 118 17.33 32.79 -6.34
C LEU A 118 18.12 32.65 -5.05
N LEU A 119 17.49 33.07 -3.96
CA LEU A 119 17.88 32.69 -2.61
C LEU A 119 17.33 31.29 -2.31
N ILE A 120 17.98 30.26 -2.85
CA ILE A 120 17.52 28.86 -2.77
C ILE A 120 17.08 28.44 -1.34
N PRO A 121 17.81 28.76 -0.25
CA PRO A 121 17.40 28.37 1.10
C PRO A 121 16.00 28.87 1.49
N VAL A 122 15.62 30.07 1.07
CA VAL A 122 14.31 30.66 1.38
C VAL A 122 13.21 29.84 0.72
N PHE A 123 13.34 29.61 -0.59
CA PHE A 123 12.39 28.82 -1.37
C PHE A 123 12.26 27.38 -0.86
N ALA A 124 13.38 26.78 -0.47
CA ALA A 124 13.38 25.44 0.08
C ALA A 124 12.65 25.37 1.43
N VAL A 125 12.81 26.38 2.31
CA VAL A 125 12.03 26.47 3.55
C VAL A 125 10.54 26.64 3.26
N GLU A 126 10.16 27.53 2.35
CA GLU A 126 8.76 27.81 2.00
C GLU A 126 8.05 26.57 1.47
N VAL A 127 8.63 25.90 0.47
CA VAL A 127 8.05 24.68 -0.13
C VAL A 127 7.97 23.55 0.90
N SER A 128 9.01 23.36 1.71
CA SER A 128 9.03 22.33 2.76
C SER A 128 7.99 22.61 3.85
N SER A 129 7.84 23.87 4.25
CA SER A 129 6.87 24.28 5.27
C SER A 129 5.44 24.12 4.77
N PHE A 130 5.19 24.43 3.49
CA PHE A 130 3.88 24.22 2.88
C PHE A 130 3.51 22.73 2.83
N GLU A 131 4.40 21.83 2.36
CA GLU A 131 4.10 20.39 2.36
C GLU A 131 3.96 19.84 3.79
N SER A 132 4.74 20.32 4.76
CA SER A 132 4.56 19.96 6.17
C SER A 132 3.19 20.39 6.70
N ARG A 133 2.71 21.58 6.32
CA ARG A 133 1.37 22.05 6.68
C ARG A 133 0.29 21.16 6.10
N LEU A 134 0.41 20.75 4.83
CA LEU A 134 -0.50 19.79 4.21
C LEU A 134 -0.49 18.43 4.91
N ALA A 135 0.69 17.93 5.30
CA ALA A 135 0.81 16.67 6.02
C ALA A 135 0.11 16.73 7.39
N ASN A 136 0.22 17.86 8.10
CA ASN A 136 -0.42 18.04 9.40
C ASN A 136 -1.96 18.18 9.32
N MET A 137 -2.52 18.48 8.15
CA MET A 137 -3.97 18.50 7.93
C MET A 137 -4.58 17.10 7.77
N LEU A 138 -3.77 16.07 7.51
CA LEU A 138 -4.25 14.72 7.32
C LEU A 138 -4.67 14.09 8.66
N ARG A 139 -5.96 13.75 8.77
CA ARG A 139 -6.56 13.21 10.00
C ARG A 139 -6.61 11.69 9.99
N ALA A 140 -6.57 11.09 11.18
CA ALA A 140 -6.69 9.64 11.32
C ALA A 140 -8.08 9.12 10.95
N GLN A 141 -9.13 9.91 11.25
CA GLN A 141 -10.53 9.57 10.99
C GLN A 141 -11.17 10.66 10.13
N PRO A 142 -11.13 10.52 8.80
CA PRO A 142 -11.67 11.53 7.89
C PRO A 142 -13.21 11.48 7.89
N LYS A 143 -13.86 12.65 7.88
CA LYS A 143 -15.31 12.75 7.76
C LYS A 143 -15.70 12.77 6.29
N MET A 144 -16.49 11.81 5.85
CA MET A 144 -16.99 11.75 4.47
C MET A 144 -18.35 12.42 4.33
N ALA A 145 -18.54 13.22 3.28
CA ALA A 145 -19.85 13.80 2.96
C ALA A 145 -20.03 13.98 1.46
N VAL A 146 -21.28 13.85 0.99
CA VAL A 146 -21.66 14.29 -0.36
C VAL A 146 -21.93 15.79 -0.31
N GLN A 147 -21.28 16.54 -1.20
CA GLN A 147 -21.41 17.99 -1.30
C GLN A 147 -21.69 18.40 -2.75
N LYS A 148 -22.18 19.62 -2.95
CA LYS A 148 -22.40 20.19 -4.29
C LYS A 148 -21.28 21.14 -4.64
N LEU A 149 -20.93 21.20 -5.93
CA LEU A 149 -19.88 22.10 -6.40
C LEU A 149 -20.22 23.59 -6.18
N ALA A 150 -21.51 23.93 -6.14
CA ALA A 150 -21.97 25.27 -5.77
C ALA A 150 -21.44 25.74 -4.40
N ASP A 151 -21.18 24.81 -3.48
CA ASP A 151 -20.68 25.11 -2.13
C ASP A 151 -19.16 25.42 -2.12
N HIS A 152 -18.45 25.06 -3.21
CA HIS A 152 -16.99 25.20 -3.35
C HIS A 152 -16.61 25.80 -4.73
N PRO A 153 -16.94 27.08 -5.00
CA PRO A 153 -16.73 27.69 -6.31
C PRO A 153 -15.27 27.65 -6.77
N GLU A 154 -14.30 27.68 -5.85
CA GLU A 154 -12.86 27.60 -6.14
C GLU A 154 -12.45 26.30 -6.84
N LEU A 155 -13.19 25.21 -6.58
CA LEU A 155 -12.92 23.91 -7.20
C LEU A 155 -13.52 23.79 -8.60
N THR A 156 -14.36 24.73 -9.04
CA THR A 156 -15.04 24.67 -10.35
C THR A 156 -14.01 24.63 -11.48
N GLU A 157 -13.04 25.54 -11.46
CA GLU A 157 -11.99 25.57 -12.46
C GLU A 157 -11.15 24.28 -12.41
N PHE A 158 -10.75 23.86 -11.21
CA PHE A 158 -9.96 22.63 -11.01
C PHE A 158 -10.65 21.40 -11.62
N LEU A 159 -11.92 21.16 -11.25
CA LEU A 159 -12.69 20.02 -11.73
C LEU A 159 -12.98 20.11 -13.23
N SER A 160 -13.32 21.29 -13.74
CA SER A 160 -13.60 21.47 -15.17
C SER A 160 -12.39 21.10 -16.05
N LEU A 161 -11.18 21.46 -15.62
CA LEU A 161 -9.95 21.15 -16.35
C LEU A 161 -9.49 19.71 -16.16
N ALA A 162 -9.57 19.21 -14.92
CA ALA A 162 -9.21 17.82 -14.62
C ALA A 162 -10.12 16.83 -15.35
N LEU A 163 -11.39 17.19 -15.55
CA LEU A 163 -12.44 16.35 -16.15
C LEU A 163 -12.86 16.75 -17.57
N GLU A 164 -12.17 17.73 -18.20
CA GLU A 164 -12.47 18.16 -19.57
C GLU A 164 -12.46 16.93 -20.52
N ASN A 165 -13.40 16.83 -21.45
CA ASN A 165 -13.56 15.64 -22.33
C ASN A 165 -13.77 14.29 -21.60
N ILE A 166 -14.05 14.28 -20.29
CA ILE A 166 -14.45 13.10 -19.53
C ILE A 166 -15.92 13.24 -19.11
N THR A 167 -16.26 14.32 -18.42
CA THR A 167 -17.62 14.60 -17.98
C THR A 167 -17.84 16.11 -17.84
N HIS A 168 -19.09 16.55 -18.03
CA HIS A 168 -19.44 17.95 -17.90
C HIS A 168 -19.66 18.30 -16.42
N VAL A 169 -18.89 19.27 -15.92
CA VAL A 169 -18.96 19.74 -14.54
C VAL A 169 -19.87 20.97 -14.46
N THR A 170 -20.89 20.91 -13.61
CA THR A 170 -21.88 21.98 -13.38
C THR A 170 -21.88 22.38 -11.91
N LYS A 171 -22.45 23.55 -11.57
CA LYS A 171 -22.64 23.96 -10.17
C LYS A 171 -23.48 22.96 -9.36
N SER A 172 -24.37 22.22 -10.03
CA SER A 172 -25.19 21.16 -9.43
C SER A 172 -24.48 19.81 -9.31
N THR A 173 -23.25 19.66 -9.82
CA THR A 173 -22.51 18.40 -9.76
C THR A 173 -22.26 18.03 -8.30
N GLU A 174 -22.74 16.86 -7.90
CA GLU A 174 -22.50 16.25 -6.60
C GLU A 174 -21.17 15.48 -6.61
N PHE A 175 -20.41 15.59 -5.54
CA PHE A 175 -19.19 14.83 -5.33
C PHE A 175 -19.04 14.39 -3.88
N LEU A 176 -18.39 13.26 -3.67
CA LEU A 176 -18.05 12.72 -2.36
C LEU A 176 -16.72 13.32 -1.90
N VAL A 177 -16.75 14.11 -0.84
CA VAL A 177 -15.53 14.55 -0.16
C VAL A 177 -15.11 13.45 0.80
N LYS A 178 -13.93 12.88 0.59
CA LYS A 178 -13.40 11.79 1.44
C LYS A 178 -13.01 12.28 2.84
N ASP A 179 -12.65 13.55 2.96
CA ASP A 179 -12.33 14.22 4.21
C ASP A 179 -12.73 15.70 4.13
N VAL A 180 -13.91 16.02 4.66
CA VAL A 180 -14.50 17.37 4.60
C VAL A 180 -13.58 18.38 5.26
N ASP A 181 -13.10 18.04 6.45
CA ASP A 181 -12.35 19.00 7.24
C ASP A 181 -10.98 19.30 6.59
N PHE A 182 -10.33 18.29 5.99
CA PHE A 182 -9.11 18.50 5.21
C PHE A 182 -9.35 19.45 4.03
N LEU A 183 -10.47 19.29 3.32
CA LEU A 183 -10.79 20.14 2.17
C LEU A 183 -10.93 21.60 2.59
N ASP A 184 -11.65 21.86 3.68
CA ASP A 184 -11.84 23.21 4.23
C ASP A 184 -10.51 23.83 4.69
N ASP A 185 -9.68 23.05 5.39
CA ASP A 185 -8.34 23.46 5.82
C ASP A 185 -7.43 23.77 4.62
N LEU A 186 -7.49 22.95 3.56
CA LEU A 186 -6.71 23.13 2.34
C LEU A 186 -7.11 24.41 1.61
N LEU A 187 -8.42 24.62 1.39
CA LEU A 187 -8.93 25.83 0.74
C LEU A 187 -8.51 27.08 1.50
N THR A 188 -8.58 27.04 2.83
CA THR A 188 -8.11 28.12 3.71
C THR A 188 -6.61 28.33 3.60
N ALA A 189 -5.82 27.26 3.62
CA ALA A 189 -4.37 27.34 3.54
C ALA A 189 -3.88 27.90 2.19
N ILE A 190 -4.51 27.54 1.08
CA ILE A 190 -4.19 28.09 -0.24
C ILE A 190 -4.49 29.59 -0.28
N LYS A 191 -5.64 30.04 0.26
CA LYS A 191 -5.99 31.47 0.32
C LYS A 191 -5.00 32.28 1.17
N GLN A 192 -4.46 31.69 2.24
CA GLN A 192 -3.53 32.34 3.16
C GLN A 192 -2.06 32.28 2.73
N THR A 193 -1.72 31.45 1.74
CA THR A 193 -0.33 31.24 1.31
C THR A 193 -0.04 32.08 0.07
N ALA A 194 1.13 32.73 0.03
CA ALA A 194 1.53 33.50 -1.14
C ALA A 194 1.56 32.60 -2.41
N PRO A 195 1.04 33.07 -3.57
CA PRO A 195 0.86 32.20 -4.73
C PRO A 195 2.14 31.55 -5.25
N HIS A 196 3.27 32.27 -5.20
CA HIS A 196 4.56 31.73 -5.64
C HIS A 196 4.97 30.50 -4.81
N ILE A 197 4.66 30.45 -3.51
CA ILE A 197 4.99 29.31 -2.64
C ILE A 197 4.23 28.06 -3.11
N VAL A 198 2.91 28.19 -3.34
CA VAL A 198 2.07 27.06 -3.77
C VAL A 198 2.47 26.59 -5.17
N LEU A 199 2.75 27.52 -6.09
CA LEU A 199 3.21 27.18 -7.44
C LEU A 199 4.62 26.57 -7.44
N ASN A 200 5.51 27.03 -6.56
CA ASN A 200 6.84 26.44 -6.39
C ASN A 200 6.76 25.03 -5.81
N TYR A 201 5.82 24.79 -4.89
CA TYR A 201 5.48 23.44 -4.43
C TYR A 201 5.02 22.57 -5.60
N LEU A 202 4.03 23.01 -6.39
CA LEU A 202 3.54 22.26 -7.55
C LEU A 202 4.65 21.96 -8.57
N GLY A 203 5.49 22.95 -8.89
CA GLY A 203 6.62 22.76 -9.80
C GLY A 203 7.70 21.83 -9.24
N PHE A 204 7.98 21.88 -7.93
CA PHE A 204 8.87 20.89 -7.30
C PHE A 204 8.29 19.47 -7.42
N ARG A 205 7.00 19.30 -7.20
CA ARG A 205 6.31 18.01 -7.38
C ARG A 205 6.42 17.48 -8.81
N GLU A 206 6.34 18.36 -9.82
CA GLU A 206 6.57 18.02 -11.23
C GLU A 206 8.03 17.65 -11.52
N VAL A 207 9.00 18.39 -10.97
CA VAL A 207 10.44 18.08 -11.11
C VAL A 207 10.78 16.71 -10.54
N VAL A 208 10.24 16.38 -9.37
CA VAL A 208 10.42 15.05 -8.76
C VAL A 208 9.92 13.94 -9.69
N LEU A 209 8.74 14.13 -10.27
CA LEU A 209 8.15 13.18 -11.21
C LEU A 209 8.97 13.06 -12.51
N ALA A 210 9.46 14.18 -13.02
CA ALA A 210 10.25 14.26 -14.26
C ALA A 210 11.71 13.81 -14.07
N SER A 211 12.22 13.82 -12.84
CA SER A 211 13.62 13.51 -12.51
C SER A 211 14.21 12.22 -13.09
N PRO A 212 13.46 11.12 -13.29
CA PRO A 212 13.95 9.93 -14.00
C PRO A 212 14.44 10.23 -15.43
N PHE A 213 13.86 11.25 -16.07
CA PHE A 213 14.11 11.66 -17.45
C PHE A 213 15.02 12.89 -17.56
N LEU A 214 15.51 13.40 -16.43
CA LEU A 214 16.41 14.55 -16.37
C LEU A 214 17.88 14.11 -16.25
N PRO A 215 18.84 15.03 -16.46
CA PRO A 215 20.26 14.74 -16.32
C PRO A 215 20.61 14.11 -14.97
N SER A 216 21.66 13.28 -14.96
CA SER A 216 22.03 12.37 -13.87
C SER A 216 22.07 13.01 -12.48
N LYS A 217 22.45 14.29 -12.39
CA LYS A 217 22.48 15.04 -11.13
C LYS A 217 21.13 15.02 -10.42
N LEU A 218 20.01 15.05 -11.13
CA LEU A 218 18.67 15.07 -10.53
C LEU A 218 18.01 13.71 -10.41
N GLN A 219 18.58 12.65 -10.98
CA GLN A 219 17.99 11.31 -10.90
C GLN A 219 17.87 10.80 -9.47
N ALA A 220 18.71 11.31 -8.55
CA ALA A 220 18.56 11.03 -7.13
C ALA A 220 17.19 11.45 -6.56
N LEU A 221 16.51 12.43 -7.18
CA LEU A 221 15.14 12.82 -6.81
C LEU A 221 14.10 11.73 -7.18
N SER A 222 14.41 10.79 -8.06
CA SER A 222 13.52 9.65 -8.33
C SER A 222 13.59 8.57 -7.24
N ALA A 223 14.68 8.58 -6.46
CA ALA A 223 14.87 7.72 -5.30
C ALA A 223 14.32 8.36 -4.02
N LEU A 224 13.49 9.40 -4.12
CA LEU A 224 12.99 10.12 -2.95
C LEU A 224 12.31 9.15 -1.94
N GLY A 225 12.89 9.05 -0.73
CA GLY A 225 12.46 8.17 0.37
C GLY A 225 13.09 6.76 0.37
N ARG A 226 13.99 6.46 -0.57
CA ARG A 226 14.51 5.10 -0.84
C ARG A 226 16.03 5.09 -0.99
N SER A 227 16.62 3.89 -0.92
CA SER A 227 18.04 3.68 -1.24
C SER A 227 18.34 4.08 -2.69
N PRO A 228 19.56 4.55 -2.98
CA PRO A 228 19.99 4.80 -4.36
C PRO A 228 19.78 3.55 -5.20
N SER A 229 18.91 3.65 -6.21
CA SER A 229 18.64 2.58 -7.16
C SER A 229 19.48 2.76 -8.41
N LEU A 230 19.86 1.65 -9.04
CA LEU A 230 20.45 1.70 -10.37
C LEU A 230 19.43 2.26 -11.36
N ARG A 231 19.88 3.04 -12.36
CA ARG A 231 19.01 3.65 -13.37
C ARG A 231 18.05 2.65 -14.04
N LYS A 232 18.52 1.42 -14.28
CA LYS A 232 17.68 0.33 -14.81
C LYS A 232 16.48 -0.01 -13.93
N GLU A 233 16.61 0.08 -12.61
CA GLU A 233 15.52 -0.20 -11.66
C GLU A 233 14.52 0.94 -11.65
N ILE A 234 14.99 2.19 -11.72
CA ILE A 234 14.15 3.37 -11.87
C ILE A 234 13.34 3.25 -13.17
N CYS A 235 13.99 2.86 -14.27
CA CYS A 235 13.34 2.60 -15.55
C CYS A 235 12.20 1.59 -15.43
N LEU A 236 12.51 0.41 -14.88
CA LEU A 236 11.53 -0.66 -14.71
C LEU A 236 10.36 -0.23 -13.83
N ARG A 237 10.61 0.59 -12.79
CA ARG A 237 9.56 1.16 -11.95
C ARG A 237 8.67 2.13 -12.73
N VAL A 238 9.26 3.05 -13.47
CA VAL A 238 8.52 4.02 -14.31
C VAL A 238 7.67 3.28 -15.35
N VAL A 239 8.19 2.22 -15.97
CA VAL A 239 7.44 1.34 -16.87
C VAL A 239 6.29 0.65 -16.12
N ALA A 240 6.55 0.11 -14.92
CA ALA A 240 5.53 -0.56 -14.11
C ALA A 240 4.38 0.36 -13.69
N GLU A 241 4.70 1.60 -13.32
CA GLU A 241 3.70 2.62 -12.96
C GLU A 241 2.95 3.19 -14.18
N SER A 242 3.56 3.15 -15.36
CA SER A 242 2.95 3.64 -16.61
C SER A 242 2.15 2.57 -17.33
N LEU A 243 2.48 1.30 -17.15
CA LEU A 243 1.87 0.17 -17.84
C LEU A 243 1.60 -0.97 -16.83
N PRO A 244 0.74 -0.75 -15.82
CA PRO A 244 0.58 -1.67 -14.69
C PRO A 244 0.03 -3.04 -15.10
N VAL A 245 -1.05 -3.09 -15.91
CA VAL A 245 -1.62 -4.34 -16.43
C VAL A 245 -0.61 -5.12 -17.28
N MET A 246 0.19 -4.40 -18.08
CA MET A 246 1.25 -5.01 -18.86
C MET A 246 2.33 -5.61 -17.93
N SER A 247 2.75 -4.88 -16.92
CA SER A 247 3.75 -5.35 -15.96
C SER A 247 3.27 -6.55 -15.18
N LEU A 248 1.98 -6.56 -14.80
CA LEU A 248 1.31 -7.71 -14.22
C LEU A 248 1.29 -8.92 -15.18
N TYR A 249 1.02 -8.71 -16.46
CA TYR A 249 1.10 -9.77 -17.48
C TYR A 249 2.52 -10.34 -17.63
N ALA A 250 3.56 -9.50 -17.58
CA ALA A 250 4.94 -9.99 -17.59
C ALA A 250 5.27 -10.80 -16.33
N GLY A 251 4.85 -10.30 -15.15
CA GLY A 251 4.99 -11.04 -13.89
C GLY A 251 4.27 -12.39 -13.92
N PHE A 252 3.04 -12.42 -14.44
CA PHE A 252 2.29 -13.66 -14.63
C PHE A 252 3.07 -14.67 -15.48
N ASN A 253 3.59 -14.26 -16.64
CA ASN A 253 4.34 -15.16 -17.51
C ASN A 253 5.66 -15.62 -16.87
N ALA A 254 6.37 -14.74 -16.17
CA ALA A 254 7.62 -15.08 -15.49
C ALA A 254 7.43 -16.10 -14.36
N PHE A 255 6.31 -16.04 -13.64
CA PHE A 255 6.03 -16.89 -12.48
C PHE A 255 4.91 -17.90 -12.71
N LYS A 256 4.52 -18.14 -13.97
CA LYS A 256 3.33 -18.90 -14.36
C LYS A 256 3.21 -20.25 -13.65
N LEU A 257 4.29 -21.03 -13.61
CA LEU A 257 4.28 -22.37 -12.98
C LEU A 257 3.99 -22.30 -11.47
N GLY A 258 4.69 -21.42 -10.74
CA GLY A 258 4.48 -21.23 -9.30
C GLY A 258 3.07 -20.73 -8.98
N LEU A 259 2.56 -19.83 -9.82
CA LEU A 259 1.20 -19.30 -9.74
C LEU A 259 0.12 -20.37 -9.97
N HIS A 260 0.30 -21.24 -10.97
CA HIS A 260 -0.59 -22.38 -11.19
C HIS A 260 -0.59 -23.35 -10.02
N ASN A 261 0.60 -23.68 -9.48
CA ASN A 261 0.72 -24.55 -8.31
C ASN A 261 0.01 -23.96 -7.09
N PHE A 262 0.13 -22.64 -6.88
CA PHE A 262 -0.59 -21.95 -5.82
C PHE A 262 -2.12 -22.04 -6.00
N LYS A 263 -2.61 -21.79 -7.22
CA LYS A 263 -4.06 -21.87 -7.51
C LYS A 263 -4.58 -23.30 -7.34
N ALA A 264 -3.82 -24.30 -7.80
CA ALA A 264 -4.15 -25.70 -7.65
C ALA A 264 -4.17 -26.17 -6.18
N ALA A 265 -3.28 -25.62 -5.34
CA ALA A 265 -3.24 -25.92 -3.90
C ALA A 265 -4.41 -25.33 -3.10
N ASN A 266 -5.31 -24.54 -3.74
CA ASN A 266 -6.46 -23.90 -3.12
C ASN A 266 -6.15 -23.16 -1.80
N ILE A 267 -4.97 -22.53 -1.76
CA ILE A 267 -4.43 -21.88 -0.56
C ILE A 267 -5.37 -20.80 -0.02
N THR A 268 -6.11 -20.13 -0.90
CA THR A 268 -7.10 -19.12 -0.51
C THR A 268 -8.24 -19.72 0.34
N ALA A 269 -8.82 -20.84 -0.08
CA ALA A 269 -9.88 -21.48 0.70
C ALA A 269 -9.34 -22.00 2.03
N ALA A 270 -8.18 -22.68 2.01
CA ALA A 270 -7.51 -23.14 3.23
C ALA A 270 -7.23 -21.99 4.22
N THR A 271 -6.85 -20.81 3.70
CA THR A 271 -6.63 -19.62 4.52
C THR A 271 -7.91 -19.09 5.14
N LYS A 272 -8.99 -18.98 4.37
CA LYS A 272 -10.30 -18.58 4.90
C LYS A 272 -10.80 -19.53 5.98
N ASP A 273 -10.65 -20.83 5.78
CA ASP A 273 -11.06 -21.85 6.74
C ASP A 273 -10.22 -21.78 8.02
N ALA A 274 -8.91 -21.59 7.88
CA ALA A 274 -8.01 -21.43 9.03
C ALA A 274 -8.34 -20.17 9.84
N VAL A 275 -8.53 -19.02 9.17
CA VAL A 275 -8.91 -17.75 9.83
C VAL A 275 -10.30 -17.87 10.46
N SER A 276 -11.27 -18.45 9.77
CA SER A 276 -12.62 -18.68 10.31
C SER A 276 -12.60 -19.61 11.53
N SER A 277 -11.80 -20.68 11.48
CA SER A 277 -11.60 -21.59 12.61
C SER A 277 -10.89 -20.90 13.77
N PHE A 278 -9.95 -20.00 13.49
CA PHE A 278 -9.30 -19.18 14.52
C PHE A 278 -10.32 -18.25 15.20
N VAL A 279 -11.12 -17.51 14.44
CA VAL A 279 -12.19 -16.62 14.97
C VAL A 279 -13.12 -17.36 15.93
N ARG A 280 -13.52 -18.59 15.61
CA ARG A 280 -14.39 -19.39 16.49
C ARG A 280 -13.79 -19.71 17.86
N LYS A 281 -12.45 -19.78 17.96
CA LYS A 281 -11.73 -20.14 19.19
C LYS A 281 -11.38 -18.95 20.07
N ILE A 282 -11.54 -17.72 19.57
CA ILE A 282 -11.23 -16.51 20.32
C ILE A 282 -12.23 -16.34 21.46
N ASN A 283 -11.75 -16.03 22.67
CA ASN A 283 -12.58 -15.86 23.86
C ASN A 283 -13.11 -14.43 24.06
N TRP A 284 -12.44 -13.41 23.50
CA TRP A 284 -12.84 -12.01 23.68
C TRP A 284 -14.06 -11.59 22.82
N MET A 285 -14.51 -12.44 21.90
CA MET A 285 -15.64 -12.19 21.00
C MET A 285 -16.86 -13.03 21.40
N ASP A 286 -18.05 -12.43 21.42
CA ASP A 286 -19.30 -13.17 21.66
C ASP A 286 -19.70 -14.04 20.45
N ASP A 287 -20.51 -15.07 20.69
CA ASP A 287 -20.84 -16.08 19.66
C ASP A 287 -21.64 -15.53 18.47
N ALA A 288 -22.49 -14.52 18.70
CA ALA A 288 -23.21 -13.85 17.62
C ALA A 288 -22.24 -13.06 16.72
N THR A 289 -21.25 -12.40 17.31
CA THR A 289 -20.20 -11.69 16.57
C THR A 289 -19.26 -12.66 15.87
N LYS A 290 -18.83 -13.76 16.51
CA LYS A 290 -18.03 -14.83 15.88
C LYS A 290 -18.73 -15.38 14.64
N THR A 291 -20.02 -15.67 14.74
CA THR A 291 -20.79 -16.23 13.63
C THR A 291 -20.83 -15.26 12.44
N ARG A 292 -21.06 -13.96 12.69
CA ARG A 292 -21.06 -12.91 11.65
C ARG A 292 -19.68 -12.74 11.02
N VAL A 293 -18.63 -12.67 11.84
CA VAL A 293 -17.24 -12.55 11.39
C VAL A 293 -16.81 -13.77 10.56
N SER A 294 -17.03 -14.98 11.04
CA SER A 294 -16.74 -16.22 10.30
C SER A 294 -17.46 -16.27 8.96
N LYS A 295 -18.77 -15.93 8.93
CA LYS A 295 -19.53 -15.85 7.67
C LYS A 295 -18.89 -14.87 6.71
N LYS A 296 -18.48 -13.70 7.19
CA LYS A 296 -17.83 -12.67 6.38
C LYS A 296 -16.47 -13.10 5.85
N VAL A 297 -15.62 -13.70 6.66
CA VAL A 297 -14.31 -14.23 6.21
C VAL A 297 -14.50 -15.25 5.09
N LEU A 298 -15.45 -16.17 5.25
CA LEU A 298 -15.73 -17.22 4.25
C LEU A 298 -16.27 -16.63 2.93
N THR A 299 -17.17 -15.64 3.01
CA THR A 299 -17.76 -14.98 1.82
C THR A 299 -16.88 -13.89 1.21
N SER A 300 -15.80 -13.48 1.87
CA SER A 300 -14.90 -12.43 1.37
C SER A 300 -14.24 -12.86 0.07
N ARG A 301 -14.10 -11.94 -0.89
CA ARG A 301 -13.41 -12.23 -2.15
C ARG A 301 -11.93 -11.94 -1.96
N VAL A 302 -11.12 -13.00 -1.91
CA VAL A 302 -9.67 -12.86 -1.96
C VAL A 302 -9.28 -12.87 -3.43
N ARG A 303 -8.80 -11.73 -3.92
CA ARG A 303 -8.12 -11.69 -5.20
C ARG A 303 -6.67 -12.06 -4.92
N ALA A 304 -6.18 -13.11 -5.58
CA ALA A 304 -4.83 -13.64 -5.46
C ALA A 304 -4.16 -13.67 -6.87
N PHE A 305 -2.92 -13.23 -7.04
CA PHE A 305 -2.23 -13.12 -8.33
C PHE A 305 -2.28 -11.69 -8.93
N TYR A 306 -3.14 -11.32 -9.88
CA TYR A 306 -3.76 -12.19 -10.85
C TYR A 306 -5.26 -12.05 -11.10
N PRO A 307 -5.80 -11.05 -11.81
CA PRO A 307 -7.11 -11.26 -12.38
C PRO A 307 -7.05 -12.39 -13.44
N ASP A 308 -8.05 -13.27 -13.46
CA ASP A 308 -8.07 -14.43 -14.37
C ASP A 308 -7.97 -14.04 -15.86
N TRP A 309 -8.46 -12.85 -16.21
CA TRP A 309 -8.38 -12.35 -17.59
C TRP A 309 -6.95 -12.00 -18.04
N ILE A 310 -5.96 -11.90 -17.13
CA ILE A 310 -4.57 -11.60 -17.51
C ILE A 310 -3.98 -12.67 -18.43
N ILE A 311 -4.52 -13.91 -18.39
CA ILE A 311 -4.05 -15.03 -19.20
C ILE A 311 -4.36 -14.79 -20.68
N ASP A 312 -5.42 -14.02 -20.95
CA ASP A 312 -5.83 -13.65 -22.30
C ASP A 312 -5.04 -12.44 -22.78
N LYS A 313 -4.03 -12.70 -23.62
CA LYS A 313 -3.17 -11.66 -24.19
C LYS A 313 -3.96 -10.57 -24.91
N PHE A 314 -5.08 -10.91 -25.55
CA PHE A 314 -5.87 -9.93 -26.31
C PHE A 314 -6.58 -8.96 -25.36
N LYS A 315 -7.15 -9.46 -24.25
CA LYS A 315 -7.72 -8.60 -23.21
C LYS A 315 -6.67 -7.70 -22.57
N VAL A 316 -5.44 -8.18 -22.40
CA VAL A 316 -4.32 -7.38 -21.90
C VAL A 316 -3.97 -6.26 -22.87
N PHE A 317 -3.84 -6.54 -24.17
CA PHE A 317 -3.53 -5.53 -25.19
C PHE A 317 -4.68 -4.53 -25.40
N ALA A 318 -5.93 -4.99 -25.32
CA ALA A 318 -7.11 -4.13 -25.43
C ALA A 318 -7.13 -2.99 -24.40
N GLN A 319 -6.56 -3.19 -23.20
CA GLN A 319 -6.44 -2.13 -22.18
C GLN A 319 -5.57 -0.94 -22.62
N TYR A 320 -4.75 -1.12 -23.67
CA TYR A 320 -3.78 -0.13 -24.16
C TYR A 320 -4.05 0.32 -25.59
N GLU A 321 -5.17 -0.09 -26.21
CA GLU A 321 -5.52 0.33 -27.58
C GLU A 321 -5.60 1.86 -27.72
N ASN A 322 -6.11 2.54 -26.69
CA ASN A 322 -6.23 4.00 -26.65
C ASN A 322 -5.02 4.70 -26.00
N VAL A 323 -3.95 3.96 -25.69
CA VAL A 323 -2.74 4.53 -25.09
C VAL A 323 -1.78 4.91 -26.23
N PRO A 324 -1.32 6.18 -26.29
CA PRO A 324 -0.42 6.63 -27.35
C PRO A 324 0.86 5.79 -27.44
N MET A 325 1.36 5.63 -28.67
CA MET A 325 2.65 4.99 -28.90
C MET A 325 3.78 5.78 -28.25
N VAL A 326 4.81 5.05 -27.83
CA VAL A 326 6.03 5.63 -27.27
C VAL A 326 6.89 6.18 -28.40
N THR A 327 7.24 7.45 -28.30
CA THR A 327 8.20 8.10 -29.21
C THR A 327 9.61 7.90 -28.68
N GLU A 328 10.49 7.35 -29.52
CA GLU A 328 11.90 7.16 -29.19
C GLU A 328 12.57 8.52 -28.91
N ASN A 329 13.47 8.58 -27.92
CA ASN A 329 14.13 9.82 -27.45
C ASN A 329 13.20 10.89 -26.82
N GLU A 330 11.89 10.62 -26.67
CA GLU A 330 10.93 11.50 -25.97
C GLU A 330 10.31 10.80 -24.75
N GLY A 331 11.15 10.23 -23.88
CA GLY A 331 10.72 9.45 -22.73
C GLY A 331 9.73 10.18 -21.81
N LEU A 332 10.02 11.43 -21.42
CA LEU A 332 9.15 12.21 -20.54
C LEU A 332 7.80 12.55 -21.19
N ARG A 333 7.80 12.86 -22.49
CA ARG A 333 6.56 13.14 -23.23
C ARG A 333 5.72 11.88 -23.38
N SER A 334 6.34 10.75 -23.72
CA SER A 334 5.69 9.44 -23.79
C SER A 334 5.09 9.07 -22.43
N TYR A 335 5.84 9.26 -21.35
CA TYR A 335 5.36 9.06 -19.98
C TYR A 335 4.13 9.91 -19.67
N ALA A 336 4.18 11.22 -19.94
CA ALA A 336 3.05 12.13 -19.75
C ALA A 336 1.81 11.69 -20.55
N SER A 337 1.99 11.35 -21.82
CA SER A 337 0.90 10.92 -22.70
C SER A 337 0.24 9.62 -22.23
N ILE A 338 1.04 8.63 -21.81
CA ILE A 338 0.54 7.36 -21.28
C ILE A 338 -0.22 7.59 -19.97
N ARG A 339 0.35 8.36 -19.04
CA ARG A 339 -0.25 8.66 -17.74
C ARG A 339 -1.59 9.40 -17.89
N LYS A 340 -1.65 10.37 -18.80
CA LYS A 340 -2.90 11.07 -19.17
C LYS A 340 -3.96 10.10 -19.67
N ALA A 341 -3.62 9.25 -20.64
CA ALA A 341 -4.57 8.29 -21.21
C ALA A 341 -5.09 7.31 -20.14
N LEU A 342 -4.21 6.83 -19.25
CA LEU A 342 -4.61 5.94 -18.15
C LEU A 342 -5.53 6.64 -17.14
N PHE A 343 -5.25 7.90 -16.79
CA PHE A 343 -6.11 8.70 -15.94
C PHE A 343 -7.51 8.87 -16.55
N GLU A 344 -7.58 9.27 -17.82
CA GLU A 344 -8.84 9.46 -18.55
C GLU A 344 -9.63 8.15 -18.66
N ASN A 345 -8.96 7.02 -18.97
CA ASN A 345 -9.59 5.71 -19.02
C ASN A 345 -10.14 5.28 -17.65
N THR A 346 -9.39 5.53 -16.56
CA THR A 346 -9.81 5.19 -15.19
C THR A 346 -11.08 5.94 -14.79
N LEU A 347 -11.21 7.22 -15.17
CA LEU A 347 -12.39 8.01 -14.86
C LEU A 347 -13.59 7.72 -15.77
N ARG A 348 -13.35 7.40 -17.06
CA ARG A 348 -14.42 7.06 -18.02
C ARG A 348 -15.05 5.69 -17.76
N THR A 349 -14.23 4.71 -17.43
CA THR A 349 -14.71 3.37 -17.09
C THR A 349 -15.27 3.40 -15.68
N GLN A 350 -16.51 3.91 -15.52
CA GLN A 350 -17.26 3.92 -14.26
C GLN A 350 -17.05 2.59 -13.51
N SER A 351 -16.16 2.58 -12.52
CA SER A 351 -15.91 1.40 -11.69
C SER A 351 -15.79 0.09 -12.49
N ALA A 352 -15.03 0.05 -13.59
CA ALA A 352 -14.50 -1.24 -14.02
C ALA A 352 -13.62 -1.71 -12.85
N ASN A 353 -14.10 -2.74 -12.14
CA ASN A 353 -13.52 -3.38 -10.96
C ASN A 353 -12.09 -3.91 -11.21
N VAL A 354 -11.16 -3.05 -11.60
CA VAL A 354 -9.74 -3.22 -11.39
C VAL A 354 -9.53 -2.91 -9.91
N ASP A 355 -10.11 -3.78 -9.04
CA ASP A 355 -9.75 -3.80 -7.63
C ASP A 355 -8.23 -3.82 -7.58
N ASP A 356 -7.73 -2.98 -6.68
CA ASP A 356 -6.34 -2.73 -6.37
C ASP A 356 -5.43 -3.92 -6.68
N SER A 357 -4.39 -3.60 -7.45
CA SER A 357 -3.44 -4.55 -7.98
C SER A 357 -2.62 -5.18 -6.86
N MET A 358 -2.65 -6.51 -6.89
CA MET A 358 -1.71 -7.45 -6.29
C MET A 358 -0.28 -7.33 -6.86
N VAL A 359 0.81 -7.90 -6.32
CA VAL A 359 1.09 -9.28 -5.84
C VAL A 359 2.36 -9.30 -4.94
N HIS A 360 2.54 -10.29 -4.03
CA HIS A 360 3.86 -10.85 -3.64
C HIS A 360 3.78 -12.33 -3.15
N MET A 361 4.74 -13.19 -3.56
CA MET A 361 5.06 -14.55 -3.03
C MET A 361 6.52 -14.54 -2.53
N PRO A 362 6.97 -15.25 -1.46
CA PRO A 362 6.44 -16.43 -0.75
C PRO A 362 5.81 -16.18 0.64
N ASP A 363 5.59 -14.91 1.01
CA ASP A 363 4.99 -14.50 2.31
C ASP A 363 3.44 -14.52 2.28
N ILE A 364 2.89 -15.31 1.38
CA ILE A 364 1.51 -15.18 0.90
C ILE A 364 0.53 -15.56 1.99
N LEU A 365 0.80 -16.67 2.68
CA LEU A 365 -0.09 -17.21 3.70
C LEU A 365 -0.27 -16.20 4.85
N PRO A 366 0.81 -15.69 5.46
CA PRO A 366 0.73 -14.58 6.40
C PRO A 366 0.05 -13.35 5.83
N LYS A 367 0.33 -12.95 4.59
CA LYS A 367 -0.31 -11.77 3.96
C LYS A 367 -1.81 -11.93 3.74
N ILE A 368 -2.27 -13.06 3.20
CA ILE A 368 -3.71 -13.34 3.03
C ILE A 368 -4.39 -13.40 4.39
N SER A 369 -3.79 -14.10 5.36
CA SER A 369 -4.32 -14.19 6.72
C SER A 369 -4.42 -12.80 7.35
N ARG A 370 -3.36 -11.98 7.25
CA ARG A 370 -3.31 -10.59 7.71
C ARG A 370 -4.36 -9.73 7.04
N CYS A 371 -4.59 -9.85 5.73
CA CYS A 371 -5.63 -9.10 5.03
C CYS A 371 -7.04 -9.47 5.54
N LEU A 372 -7.33 -10.76 5.68
CA LEU A 372 -8.62 -11.25 6.19
C LEU A 372 -8.84 -10.80 7.65
N VAL A 373 -7.82 -10.91 8.49
CA VAL A 373 -7.86 -10.45 9.88
C VAL A 373 -8.02 -8.93 9.94
N SER A 374 -7.25 -8.17 9.17
CA SER A 374 -7.32 -6.70 9.13
C SER A 374 -8.70 -6.21 8.75
N GLN A 375 -9.36 -6.88 7.79
CA GLN A 375 -10.73 -6.57 7.41
C GLN A 375 -11.69 -6.72 8.60
N VAL A 376 -11.54 -7.79 9.38
CA VAL A 376 -12.33 -8.03 10.59
C VAL A 376 -12.04 -6.96 11.65
N LEU A 377 -10.78 -6.68 11.94
CA LEU A 377 -10.37 -5.71 12.97
C LEU A 377 -10.84 -4.28 12.66
N ARG A 378 -10.76 -3.85 11.40
CA ARG A 378 -11.22 -2.52 10.94
C ARG A 378 -12.73 -2.29 11.13
N GLU A 379 -13.53 -3.35 11.15
CA GLU A 379 -14.95 -3.24 11.47
C GLU A 379 -15.19 -3.02 12.96
N GLY A 380 -14.32 -3.60 13.79
CA GLY A 380 -14.36 -3.44 15.22
C GLY A 380 -14.04 -2.03 15.69
N THR A 381 -13.18 -1.32 14.96
CA THR A 381 -12.87 0.10 15.21
C THR A 381 -13.90 1.05 14.65
N GLY A 382 -14.75 0.60 13.72
CA GLY A 382 -15.69 1.46 13.02
C GLY A 382 -15.05 2.27 11.88
N ASP A 383 -13.75 2.13 11.62
CA ASP A 383 -12.99 2.99 10.68
C ASP A 383 -13.35 2.79 9.20
N HIS A 384 -13.97 1.65 8.83
CA HIS A 384 -14.21 1.31 7.42
C HIS A 384 -15.55 0.66 7.13
N VAL A 385 -16.45 0.70 8.10
CA VAL A 385 -17.85 0.43 7.82
C VAL A 385 -18.30 1.72 7.14
N SER A 386 -18.56 1.66 5.83
CA SER A 386 -19.33 2.70 5.13
C SER A 386 -20.37 3.24 6.12
N PRO A 387 -20.55 4.56 6.28
CA PRO A 387 -21.43 5.13 7.32
C PRO A 387 -22.84 4.50 7.36
N TYR A 388 -23.20 3.84 6.25
CA TYR A 388 -24.47 3.20 5.95
C TYR A 388 -24.51 1.69 6.24
N SER A 389 -23.40 1.07 6.69
CA SER A 389 -23.39 -0.33 7.11
C SER A 389 -23.59 -0.44 8.62
N LYS A 390 -24.52 -1.30 9.05
CA LYS A 390 -24.71 -1.57 10.48
C LYS A 390 -23.45 -2.20 11.07
N PRO A 391 -22.99 -1.78 12.25
CA PRO A 391 -21.79 -2.34 12.88
C PRO A 391 -21.97 -3.85 13.07
N ALA A 392 -20.99 -4.61 12.60
CA ALA A 392 -21.03 -6.07 12.65
C ALA A 392 -20.79 -6.63 14.06
N TRP A 393 -20.32 -5.80 15.00
CA TRP A 393 -19.86 -6.21 16.33
C TRP A 393 -20.82 -5.74 17.42
N SER A 394 -21.06 -6.60 18.42
CA SER A 394 -21.75 -6.19 19.65
C SER A 394 -20.90 -5.22 20.46
N ASP A 395 -21.52 -4.44 21.34
CA ASP A 395 -20.79 -3.52 22.22
C ASP A 395 -19.89 -4.26 23.23
N VAL A 396 -20.27 -5.48 23.63
CA VAL A 396 -19.45 -6.37 24.46
C VAL A 396 -18.15 -6.74 23.72
N THR A 397 -18.26 -7.18 22.46
CA THR A 397 -17.07 -7.51 21.66
C THR A 397 -16.20 -6.28 21.43
N LYS A 398 -16.78 -5.11 21.14
CA LYS A 398 -16.01 -3.86 20.99
C LYS A 398 -15.23 -3.51 22.25
N LYS A 399 -15.87 -3.62 23.43
CA LYS A 399 -15.23 -3.35 24.72
C LYS A 399 -14.06 -4.30 24.98
N HIS A 400 -14.22 -5.60 24.70
CA HIS A 400 -13.10 -6.53 24.85
C HIS A 400 -11.99 -6.30 23.84
N PHE A 401 -12.33 -5.98 22.60
CA PHE A 401 -11.34 -5.65 21.59
C PHE A 401 -10.50 -4.43 21.96
N GLN A 402 -11.15 -3.40 22.52
CA GLN A 402 -10.45 -2.22 23.03
C GLN A 402 -9.42 -2.59 24.12
N LYS A 403 -9.79 -3.46 25.08
CA LYS A 403 -8.84 -3.99 26.08
C LYS A 403 -7.68 -4.76 25.45
N THR A 404 -7.96 -5.60 24.45
CA THR A 404 -6.91 -6.32 23.71
C THR A 404 -5.95 -5.33 23.04
N ARG A 405 -6.48 -4.28 22.42
CA ARG A 405 -5.66 -3.22 21.80
C ARG A 405 -4.79 -2.49 22.81
N GLU A 406 -5.34 -2.17 23.99
CA GLU A 406 -4.59 -1.55 25.08
C GLU A 406 -3.42 -2.43 25.54
N CYS A 407 -3.59 -3.76 25.57
CA CYS A 407 -2.50 -4.70 25.87
C CYS A 407 -1.36 -4.59 24.84
N PHE A 408 -1.68 -4.62 23.54
CA PHE A 408 -0.69 -4.46 22.48
C PHE A 408 -0.05 -3.07 22.48
N ALA A 409 -0.82 -2.02 22.76
CA ALA A 409 -0.30 -0.66 22.89
C ALA A 409 0.73 -0.58 24.03
N LYS A 410 0.42 -1.19 25.18
CA LYS A 410 1.35 -1.28 26.32
C LYS A 410 2.62 -2.04 25.94
N GLN A 411 2.50 -3.23 25.34
CA GLN A 411 3.63 -4.02 24.88
C GLN A 411 4.54 -3.25 23.89
N LEU A 412 3.95 -2.49 22.97
CA LEU A 412 4.69 -1.66 22.01
C LEU A 412 5.32 -0.42 22.68
N SER A 413 4.65 0.18 23.67
CA SER A 413 5.18 1.32 24.42
C SER A 413 6.42 0.94 25.24
N GLU A 414 6.46 -0.28 25.77
CA GLU A 414 7.60 -0.83 26.53
C GLU A 414 8.82 -1.11 25.62
N THR A 415 8.61 -1.36 24.33
CA THR A 415 9.65 -1.84 23.41
C THR A 415 10.10 -0.84 22.35
N ALA A 416 9.26 0.11 21.93
CA ALA A 416 9.47 0.78 20.65
C ALA A 416 9.17 2.27 20.56
N SER A 417 8.09 2.74 21.17
CA SER A 417 7.65 4.13 21.02
C SER A 417 6.51 4.43 21.99
N GLN A 418 6.65 5.46 22.82
CA GLN A 418 5.56 5.93 23.69
C GLN A 418 4.33 6.42 22.87
N ASN A 419 4.46 6.57 21.55
CA ASN A 419 3.44 7.18 20.68
C ASN A 419 3.07 6.29 19.47
N ALA A 420 2.94 4.97 19.66
CA ALA A 420 2.44 4.11 18.59
C ALA A 420 1.00 4.52 18.22
N SER A 421 0.78 4.78 16.93
CA SER A 421 -0.54 5.17 16.42
C SER A 421 -1.54 4.02 16.47
N GLU A 422 -2.83 4.34 16.54
CA GLU A 422 -3.93 3.37 16.47
C GLU A 422 -3.81 2.41 15.26
N THR A 423 -3.46 2.94 14.10
CA THR A 423 -3.24 2.15 12.88
C THR A 423 -2.03 1.22 12.99
N GLU A 424 -0.96 1.61 13.69
CA GLU A 424 0.21 0.75 13.91
C GLU A 424 -0.14 -0.37 14.88
N ILE A 425 -0.87 -0.07 15.95
CA ILE A 425 -1.35 -1.10 16.90
C ILE A 425 -2.23 -2.10 16.16
N LEU A 426 -3.21 -1.64 15.37
CA LEU A 426 -4.06 -2.53 14.56
C LEU A 426 -3.27 -3.37 13.57
N SER A 427 -2.22 -2.79 12.97
CA SER A 427 -1.31 -3.52 12.09
C SER A 427 -0.59 -4.64 12.84
N VAL A 428 -0.04 -4.37 14.03
CA VAL A 428 0.66 -5.38 14.84
C VAL A 428 -0.29 -6.47 15.33
N VAL A 429 -1.52 -6.11 15.72
CA VAL A 429 -2.57 -7.07 16.07
C VAL A 429 -2.89 -7.97 14.87
N ALA A 430 -3.02 -7.38 13.68
CA ALA A 430 -3.29 -8.14 12.46
C ALA A 430 -2.15 -9.09 12.08
N ASP A 431 -0.89 -8.67 12.20
CA ASP A 431 0.28 -9.54 12.01
C ASP A 431 0.26 -10.70 12.99
N SER A 432 -0.01 -10.42 14.26
CA SER A 432 -0.05 -11.44 15.32
C SER A 432 -1.11 -12.48 15.09
N ALA A 433 -2.32 -12.04 14.79
CA ALA A 433 -3.43 -12.94 14.52
C ALA A 433 -3.28 -13.68 13.17
N ALA A 434 -2.42 -13.22 12.25
CA ALA A 434 -2.17 -13.87 10.98
C ALA A 434 -1.21 -15.07 11.07
N ILE A 435 -0.30 -15.09 12.05
CA ILE A 435 0.71 -16.16 12.16
C ILE A 435 0.06 -17.52 12.41
N SER A 436 -0.84 -17.63 13.39
CA SER A 436 -1.40 -18.93 13.80
C SER A 436 -2.18 -19.64 12.66
N PRO A 437 -3.09 -18.96 11.94
CA PRO A 437 -3.72 -19.55 10.74
C PRO A 437 -2.69 -19.97 9.68
N SER A 438 -1.68 -19.14 9.43
CA SER A 438 -0.65 -19.40 8.41
C SER A 438 0.22 -20.61 8.75
N PHE A 439 0.67 -20.70 10.01
CA PHE A 439 1.46 -21.82 10.50
C PHE A 439 0.67 -23.13 10.46
N ARG A 440 -0.63 -23.09 10.81
CA ARG A 440 -1.50 -24.26 10.71
C ARG A 440 -1.60 -24.79 9.28
N ILE A 441 -1.78 -23.91 8.30
CA ILE A 441 -1.85 -24.30 6.88
C ILE A 441 -0.50 -24.86 6.42
N TYR A 442 0.61 -24.24 6.83
CA TYR A 442 1.95 -24.73 6.56
C TYR A 442 2.15 -26.15 7.10
N LYS A 443 1.78 -26.44 8.35
CA LYS A 443 1.86 -27.79 8.92
C LYS A 443 1.00 -28.80 8.16
N GLN A 444 -0.21 -28.41 7.76
CA GLN A 444 -1.06 -29.26 6.93
C GLN A 444 -0.40 -29.60 5.61
N PHE A 445 0.24 -28.62 4.96
CA PHE A 445 0.96 -28.82 3.72
C PHE A 445 2.17 -29.76 3.90
N VAL A 446 2.99 -29.53 4.93
CA VAL A 446 4.15 -30.40 5.28
C VAL A 446 3.70 -31.85 5.44
N ASN A 447 2.60 -32.06 6.17
CA ASN A 447 2.03 -33.39 6.41
C ASN A 447 1.47 -34.01 5.12
N GLN A 448 0.71 -33.26 4.31
CA GLN A 448 0.13 -33.74 3.05
C GLN A 448 1.19 -34.12 2.02
N LYS A 449 2.31 -33.40 1.99
CA LYS A 449 3.42 -33.68 1.08
C LYS A 449 4.39 -34.72 1.61
N ASN A 450 4.13 -35.27 2.80
CA ASN A 450 4.99 -36.24 3.47
C ASN A 450 6.47 -35.79 3.47
N ILE A 451 6.71 -34.52 3.78
CA ILE A 451 8.07 -33.96 3.77
C ILE A 451 8.87 -34.65 4.87
N ASP A 452 9.94 -35.35 4.48
CA ASP A 452 10.84 -35.98 5.44
C ASP A 452 11.57 -34.91 6.25
N VAL A 453 11.22 -34.82 7.53
CA VAL A 453 11.81 -33.88 8.49
C VAL A 453 13.32 -34.07 8.58
N LYS A 454 13.84 -35.29 8.47
CA LYS A 454 15.28 -35.55 8.56
C LYS A 454 16.02 -34.96 7.36
N SER A 455 15.51 -35.19 6.15
CA SER A 455 16.05 -34.60 4.93
C SER A 455 15.95 -33.08 4.93
N PHE A 456 14.84 -32.53 5.45
CA PHE A 456 14.64 -31.09 5.58
C PHE A 456 15.67 -30.44 6.53
N VAL A 457 15.84 -31.02 7.72
CA VAL A 457 16.85 -30.56 8.69
C VAL A 457 18.25 -30.64 8.10
N LYS A 458 18.57 -31.71 7.37
CA LYS A 458 19.87 -31.85 6.70
C LYS A 458 20.12 -30.74 5.67
N ALA A 459 19.10 -30.30 4.94
CA ALA A 459 19.22 -29.29 3.90
C ALA A 459 19.32 -27.85 4.45
N PHE A 460 18.52 -27.53 5.47
CA PHE A 460 18.39 -26.15 5.97
C PHE A 460 19.03 -25.91 7.33
N ASN A 461 19.56 -26.96 7.97
CA ASN A 461 20.07 -26.92 9.34
C ASN A 461 19.04 -26.38 10.36
N MET A 462 17.76 -26.62 10.10
CA MET A 462 16.62 -26.22 10.93
C MET A 462 15.42 -27.13 10.66
N ASP A 463 14.55 -27.33 11.65
CA ASP A 463 13.31 -28.07 11.45
C ASP A 463 12.28 -27.26 10.64
N VAL A 464 11.19 -27.93 10.23
CA VAL A 464 10.12 -27.31 9.44
C VAL A 464 9.43 -26.16 10.17
N ASP A 465 9.34 -26.22 11.50
CA ASP A 465 8.68 -25.18 12.29
C ASP A 465 9.57 -23.94 12.39
N GLN A 466 10.85 -24.14 12.70
CA GLN A 466 11.89 -23.11 12.68
C GLN A 466 11.97 -22.43 11.31
N PHE A 467 11.94 -23.21 10.23
CA PHE A 467 11.96 -22.68 8.88
C PHE A 467 10.79 -21.75 8.59
N PHE A 468 9.59 -22.09 9.05
CA PHE A 468 8.43 -21.20 8.90
C PHE A 468 8.68 -19.85 9.58
N PHE A 469 9.11 -19.85 10.85
CA PHE A 469 9.31 -18.60 11.59
C PHE A 469 10.49 -17.78 11.09
N VAL A 470 11.59 -18.42 10.69
CA VAL A 470 12.74 -17.75 10.06
C VAL A 470 12.35 -17.13 8.72
N SER A 471 11.57 -17.86 7.90
CA SER A 471 11.07 -17.33 6.63
C SER A 471 10.12 -16.16 6.83
N TYR A 472 9.20 -16.25 7.80
CA TYR A 472 8.30 -15.16 8.17
C TYR A 472 9.05 -13.91 8.66
N ALA A 473 10.07 -14.09 9.51
CA ALA A 473 10.88 -12.97 9.99
C ALA A 473 11.70 -12.33 8.87
N SER A 474 12.33 -13.15 8.01
CA SER A 474 13.09 -12.68 6.84
C SER A 474 12.22 -11.84 5.89
N ALA A 475 10.99 -12.31 5.65
CA ALA A 475 9.99 -11.59 4.88
C ALA A 475 9.64 -10.22 5.48
N ALA A 476 9.32 -10.18 6.78
CA ALA A 476 8.98 -8.95 7.47
C ALA A 476 10.13 -7.92 7.43
N LEU A 477 11.38 -8.39 7.51
CA LEU A 477 12.56 -7.54 7.39
C LEU A 477 12.73 -6.96 5.97
N ALA A 478 12.45 -7.75 4.93
CA ALA A 478 12.55 -7.31 3.54
C ALA A 478 11.53 -6.20 3.19
N GLU A 479 10.38 -6.15 3.86
CA GLU A 479 9.35 -5.13 3.63
C GLU A 479 9.65 -3.78 4.32
N SER A 480 10.50 -3.78 5.34
CA SER A 480 10.91 -2.54 6.00
C SER A 480 11.91 -1.77 5.13
N ASN A 481 11.49 -0.62 4.60
CA ASN A 481 12.33 0.27 3.78
C ASN A 481 13.72 0.51 4.42
N LEU A 482 14.80 0.43 3.65
CA LEU A 482 16.18 0.69 4.10
C LEU A 482 16.39 2.08 4.72
N SER A 483 15.55 3.07 4.40
CA SER A 483 15.53 4.39 5.06
C SER A 483 15.00 4.32 6.51
N PHE A 484 14.10 3.37 6.78
CA PHE A 484 13.64 3.00 8.12
C PHE A 484 14.76 2.28 8.90
N LEU A 485 15.49 1.38 8.25
CA LEU A 485 16.66 0.70 8.82
C LEU A 485 17.86 1.62 9.04
N SER A 486 18.09 2.65 8.22
CA SER A 486 19.15 3.66 8.44
C SER A 486 18.84 4.57 9.65
N ALA A 487 17.57 4.91 9.86
CA ALA A 487 17.12 5.55 11.10
C ALA A 487 17.21 4.60 12.31
N ALA A 488 17.04 3.29 12.09
CA ALA A 488 17.19 2.23 13.08
C ALA A 488 18.64 2.01 13.53
N ILE A 489 19.60 2.00 12.59
CA ILE A 489 21.03 1.77 12.85
C ILE A 489 21.67 2.98 13.56
N SER A 490 21.10 4.18 13.45
CA SER A 490 21.59 5.39 14.12
C SER A 490 21.12 5.57 15.58
N GLY A 491 20.48 4.56 16.18
CA GLY A 491 20.21 4.53 17.63
C GLY A 491 18.87 5.12 18.11
N THR A 492 17.88 5.37 17.24
CA THR A 492 16.57 5.89 17.69
C THR A 492 15.32 5.12 17.27
N VAL A 493 15.37 4.14 16.36
CA VAL A 493 14.15 3.38 15.97
C VAL A 493 14.48 1.95 15.53
N VAL A 494 14.93 1.08 16.43
CA VAL A 494 15.17 -0.36 16.11
C VAL A 494 13.86 -1.16 15.94
N SER A 495 12.69 -0.54 16.13
CA SER A 495 11.68 -1.23 16.93
C SER A 495 10.31 -1.47 16.29
N THR A 496 10.19 -1.58 14.95
CA THR A 496 8.88 -1.98 14.34
C THR A 496 8.97 -3.30 13.61
N ALA A 497 9.91 -3.51 12.69
CA ALA A 497 10.07 -4.84 12.06
C ALA A 497 10.64 -5.88 13.03
N ALA A 498 11.63 -5.51 13.85
CA ALA A 498 12.19 -6.38 14.89
C ALA A 498 11.22 -6.57 16.07
N SER A 499 10.36 -5.58 16.37
CA SER A 499 9.33 -5.72 17.42
C SER A 499 8.06 -6.39 16.91
N ILE A 500 7.79 -6.39 15.60
CA ILE A 500 6.83 -7.29 14.97
C ILE A 500 7.42 -8.70 15.03
N ALA A 501 8.63 -8.95 14.53
CA ALA A 501 9.22 -10.29 14.57
C ALA A 501 9.39 -10.82 16.02
N GLY A 502 9.92 -10.02 16.93
CA GLY A 502 10.14 -10.38 18.33
C GLY A 502 8.87 -10.33 19.18
N GLY A 503 8.10 -9.25 19.08
CA GLY A 503 6.86 -9.06 19.85
C GLY A 503 5.67 -9.86 19.36
N VAL A 504 5.70 -10.42 18.14
CA VAL A 504 4.66 -11.33 17.62
C VAL A 504 4.99 -12.81 17.82
N VAL A 505 6.28 -13.19 17.83
CA VAL A 505 6.68 -14.56 18.18
C VAL A 505 6.48 -14.86 19.68
N MET A 506 6.46 -13.83 20.54
CA MET A 506 6.26 -13.94 21.99
C MET A 506 4.80 -14.17 22.50
N PRO A 507 3.71 -13.62 21.91
CA PRO A 507 2.32 -13.77 22.41
C PRO A 507 1.63 -15.09 22.06
N GLY A 508 2.26 -15.98 21.27
CA GLY A 508 1.74 -17.31 21.00
C GLY A 508 2.20 -18.33 22.05
N ALA A 509 1.30 -19.21 22.52
CA ALA A 509 1.70 -20.38 23.29
C ALA A 509 2.77 -21.17 22.51
N ARG A 510 3.98 -21.22 23.05
CA ARG A 510 5.13 -21.89 22.44
C ARG A 510 4.77 -23.36 22.17
N PRO A 511 4.94 -23.91 20.95
CA PRO A 511 5.02 -25.35 20.79
C PRO A 511 6.24 -25.83 21.58
N PRO A 512 6.14 -26.88 22.40
CA PRO A 512 7.26 -27.37 23.23
C PRO A 512 8.54 -27.71 22.45
N SER A 513 8.48 -27.80 21.12
CA SER A 513 9.56 -28.28 20.25
C SER A 513 10.41 -27.19 19.56
N ALA A 514 10.02 -25.91 19.55
CA ALA A 514 10.64 -24.93 18.65
C ALA A 514 11.84 -24.13 19.22
N GLY A 515 12.31 -24.44 20.43
CA GLY A 515 13.56 -23.90 20.96
C GLY A 515 13.77 -24.12 22.46
N ASN A 516 14.96 -24.55 22.86
CA ASN A 516 15.35 -24.81 24.26
C ASN A 516 15.82 -23.53 24.99
N GLY A 517 15.03 -22.46 24.97
CA GLY A 517 15.34 -21.22 25.70
C GLY A 517 14.62 -21.12 27.05
N PRO A 518 15.21 -20.54 28.11
CA PRO A 518 14.55 -20.35 29.40
C PRO A 518 13.28 -19.49 29.29
N LEU A 519 12.29 -19.74 30.16
CA LEU A 519 10.98 -19.06 30.22
C LEU A 519 11.04 -17.53 30.40
N SER A 520 12.20 -16.96 30.74
CA SER A 520 12.40 -15.54 31.05
C SER A 520 13.50 -14.85 30.23
N SER A 521 14.09 -15.52 29.23
CA SER A 521 15.18 -14.92 28.46
C SER A 521 14.66 -14.00 27.35
N PRO A 522 15.07 -12.72 27.29
CA PRO A 522 14.85 -11.92 26.10
C PRO A 522 15.60 -12.54 24.92
N VAL A 523 14.99 -12.52 23.73
CA VAL A 523 15.68 -12.86 22.47
C VAL A 523 16.61 -11.68 22.15
N VAL A 524 17.84 -11.73 22.67
CA VAL A 524 18.84 -10.68 22.48
C VAL A 524 19.48 -10.83 21.10
N SER A 525 19.30 -9.83 20.23
CA SER A 525 20.15 -9.62 19.06
C SER A 525 21.53 -9.13 19.53
N SER A 526 22.45 -10.04 19.81
CA SER A 526 23.84 -9.70 20.13
C SER A 526 24.62 -9.37 18.86
N GLY A 527 24.69 -8.09 18.50
CA GLY A 527 25.70 -7.56 17.59
C GLY A 527 26.95 -7.21 18.39
N GLY A 528 27.94 -8.10 18.41
CA GLY A 528 29.21 -7.91 19.10
C GLY A 528 30.34 -8.65 18.39
N LEU A 529 31.39 -7.89 18.04
CA LEU A 529 32.61 -8.33 17.37
C LEU A 529 33.31 -9.47 18.15
N LEU A 530 33.67 -10.53 17.42
CA LEU A 530 34.57 -11.60 17.88
C LEU A 530 35.98 -11.03 18.17
N PRO A 531 36.64 -11.55 19.21
CA PRO A 531 38.02 -11.94 19.06
C PRO A 531 38.20 -13.46 19.28
N ALA A 532 39.36 -13.93 18.81
CA ALA A 532 39.73 -15.30 18.51
C ALA A 532 39.62 -16.31 19.68
N ALA A 533 39.40 -17.58 19.29
CA ALA A 533 39.52 -18.76 20.13
C ALA A 533 40.96 -18.92 20.69
N PRO A 534 41.12 -19.62 21.83
CA PRO A 534 41.64 -20.98 21.71
C PRO A 534 41.07 -22.04 22.68
N GLN A 535 41.01 -23.26 22.14
CA GLN A 535 41.33 -24.58 22.69
C GLN A 535 40.52 -25.24 23.83
N LEU A 536 39.97 -26.41 23.43
CA LEU A 536 39.56 -27.62 24.15
C LEU A 536 40.36 -27.96 25.43
N HIS A 537 39.62 -28.28 26.50
CA HIS A 537 39.81 -29.48 27.34
C HIS A 537 38.49 -29.86 28.02
N GLY A 538 38.26 -31.17 28.19
CA GLY A 538 36.97 -31.78 28.50
C GLY A 538 36.57 -31.78 29.97
N ASP A 539 35.32 -32.19 30.23
CA ASP A 539 35.05 -33.39 31.03
C ASP A 539 33.55 -33.74 30.99
N ALA A 540 33.29 -35.04 30.85
CA ALA A 540 31.99 -35.66 30.84
C ALA A 540 31.65 -36.16 32.24
N ALA A 541 30.64 -35.58 32.90
CA ALA A 541 29.89 -36.21 34.00
C ALA A 541 28.80 -35.27 34.53
N ALA A 542 27.67 -35.13 33.82
CA ALA A 542 26.46 -34.49 34.40
C ALA A 542 25.15 -34.83 33.67
N ALA A 543 25.07 -35.93 32.90
CA ALA A 543 23.93 -36.21 32.00
C ALA A 543 23.18 -37.52 32.28
N GLU A 544 23.46 -38.26 33.36
CA GLU A 544 22.85 -39.59 33.59
C GLU A 544 21.91 -39.70 34.80
N GLN A 545 21.64 -38.64 35.56
CA GLN A 545 20.76 -38.75 36.75
C GLN A 545 19.40 -38.04 36.64
N PHE A 546 19.01 -37.51 35.47
CA PHE A 546 17.70 -36.88 35.30
C PHE A 546 16.68 -37.73 34.51
N VAL A 547 17.10 -38.88 33.97
CA VAL A 547 16.28 -39.76 33.11
C VAL A 547 15.43 -40.77 33.91
N ALA A 548 15.59 -40.88 35.23
CA ALA A 548 14.86 -41.85 36.05
C ALA A 548 13.52 -41.34 36.65
N GLY A 549 13.13 -40.07 36.43
CA GLY A 549 12.02 -39.44 37.16
C GLY A 549 10.69 -39.22 36.41
N MET A 550 10.60 -39.47 35.10
CA MET A 550 9.44 -39.04 34.29
C MET A 550 8.68 -40.17 33.57
N LEU A 551 8.64 -41.37 34.14
CA LEU A 551 7.75 -42.44 33.68
C LEU A 551 6.83 -42.89 34.81
N GLY A 552 5.58 -42.43 34.75
CA GLY A 552 4.51 -42.83 35.67
C GLY A 552 3.12 -42.65 35.06
N GLN A 553 2.53 -43.80 34.70
CA GLN A 553 1.13 -44.07 34.37
C GLN A 553 0.62 -43.73 32.97
N GLY A 554 0.42 -44.80 32.19
CA GLY A 554 -0.30 -44.79 30.92
C GLY A 554 -1.73 -45.30 31.06
N LEU A 555 -2.47 -45.28 29.95
CA LEU A 555 -3.60 -46.17 29.70
C LEU A 555 -3.73 -46.49 28.19
N ALA A 556 -3.86 -47.81 27.98
CA ALA A 556 -4.63 -48.57 26.99
C ALA A 556 -4.48 -48.29 25.48
N GLY A 557 -3.89 -49.27 24.79
CA GLY A 557 -3.69 -49.31 23.36
C GLY A 557 -4.93 -49.66 22.52
N GLU A 558 -4.76 -49.48 21.21
CA GLU A 558 -5.44 -50.27 20.19
C GLU A 558 -4.42 -50.65 19.11
N ARG A 559 -4.31 -51.96 18.87
CA ARG A 559 -3.51 -52.59 17.81
C ARG A 559 -4.29 -52.47 16.50
N LEU A 560 -3.65 -52.03 15.42
CA LEU A 560 -4.03 -52.43 14.07
C LEU A 560 -2.82 -53.01 13.35
N THR A 561 -3.05 -54.21 12.84
CA THR A 561 -2.11 -55.12 12.19
C THR A 561 -1.76 -54.68 10.77
N SER A 562 -0.57 -55.10 10.35
CA SER A 562 0.00 -55.00 9.01
C SER A 562 -0.95 -55.44 7.89
N ASN A 563 -0.79 -54.83 6.72
CA ASN A 563 -0.71 -55.60 5.48
C ASN A 563 0.25 -54.88 4.52
N GLY A 564 1.34 -55.58 4.19
CA GLY A 564 2.28 -55.19 3.16
C GLY A 564 1.72 -55.46 1.78
N VAL A 565 2.07 -54.61 0.83
CA VAL A 565 1.91 -54.88 -0.60
C VAL A 565 3.22 -54.52 -1.28
N HIS A 566 3.88 -55.57 -1.79
CA HIS A 566 4.95 -55.49 -2.78
C HIS A 566 4.38 -54.94 -4.10
N ILE A 567 4.99 -53.90 -4.68
CA ILE A 567 4.87 -53.62 -6.11
C ILE A 567 6.27 -53.37 -6.69
N LYS A 568 6.50 -54.06 -7.82
CA LYS A 568 7.70 -54.25 -8.62
C LYS A 568 8.27 -52.95 -9.21
N GLN A 569 9.61 -52.89 -9.24
CA GLN A 569 10.42 -52.18 -10.27
C GLN A 569 10.16 -52.85 -11.64
N GLU A 570 9.94 -52.15 -12.75
CA GLU A 570 10.86 -51.50 -13.72
C GLU A 570 10.03 -51.34 -15.04
N PRO A 571 10.48 -50.72 -16.18
CA PRO A 571 11.76 -50.08 -16.46
C PRO A 571 11.68 -48.70 -17.16
N VAL A 572 12.89 -48.15 -17.32
CA VAL A 572 13.35 -47.04 -18.15
C VAL A 572 12.83 -47.12 -19.59
N VAL A 573 12.36 -45.99 -20.14
CA VAL A 573 12.15 -45.80 -21.59
C VAL A 573 12.80 -44.47 -21.98
N GLU A 574 13.67 -44.57 -22.98
CA GLU A 574 14.47 -43.52 -23.61
C GLU A 574 13.62 -42.45 -24.32
N GLU A 575 14.14 -41.23 -24.34
CA GLU A 575 13.66 -40.11 -25.18
C GLU A 575 13.84 -40.42 -26.68
N PRO A 576 13.08 -39.71 -27.53
CA PRO A 576 13.75 -39.12 -28.68
C PRO A 576 13.49 -37.61 -28.79
N SER A 577 14.61 -36.93 -29.05
CA SER A 577 14.74 -35.62 -29.67
C SER A 577 13.96 -35.51 -30.98
N SER A 578 13.35 -34.36 -31.23
CA SER A 578 13.27 -33.84 -32.60
C SER A 578 13.05 -32.33 -32.59
N ASP A 579 14.06 -31.65 -33.11
CA ASP A 579 14.05 -30.29 -33.62
C ASP A 579 12.85 -30.01 -34.53
N LEU A 580 12.27 -28.82 -34.42
CA LEU A 580 11.52 -28.15 -35.49
C LEU A 580 11.51 -26.64 -35.18
N GLU A 581 12.57 -25.96 -35.60
CA GLU A 581 12.53 -24.54 -35.91
C GLU A 581 11.90 -24.37 -37.29
N GLU A 582 10.82 -23.59 -37.40
CA GLU A 582 10.39 -23.00 -38.67
C GLU A 582 10.12 -21.49 -38.46
N PRO A 583 10.72 -20.61 -39.28
CA PRO A 583 10.46 -19.18 -39.25
C PRO A 583 9.26 -18.82 -40.13
N MET A 584 8.36 -17.98 -39.61
CA MET A 584 7.29 -17.35 -40.37
C MET A 584 7.84 -16.27 -41.31
N GLU A 585 7.81 -16.53 -42.61
CA GLU A 585 7.90 -15.52 -43.66
C GLU A 585 6.63 -14.68 -43.74
N ALA A 586 6.82 -13.39 -44.00
CA ALA A 586 5.79 -12.39 -44.19
C ALA A 586 5.53 -12.18 -45.69
N THR A 587 4.26 -12.15 -46.08
CA THR A 587 3.79 -11.58 -47.35
C THR A 587 2.85 -10.40 -47.07
N PRO A 588 3.05 -9.24 -47.72
CA PRO A 588 2.15 -8.11 -47.61
C PRO A 588 1.17 -8.09 -48.78
N ASP A 589 -0.11 -7.81 -48.54
CA ASP A 589 -0.94 -7.24 -49.60
C ASP A 589 -2.10 -6.38 -49.08
N GLN A 590 -2.14 -5.19 -49.69
CA GLN A 590 -3.29 -4.44 -50.19
C GLN A 590 -4.21 -3.68 -49.22
N LEU A 591 -3.89 -2.38 -49.16
CA LEU A 591 -4.79 -1.24 -49.05
C LEU A 591 -6.08 -1.41 -49.86
N VAL A 592 -7.22 -1.23 -49.19
CA VAL A 592 -8.46 -0.76 -49.81
C VAL A 592 -8.98 0.43 -49.00
N THR A 593 -9.04 1.57 -49.68
CA THR A 593 -9.68 2.81 -49.28
C THR A 593 -11.20 2.66 -49.29
N GLY A 594 -11.86 3.13 -48.23
CA GLY A 594 -13.32 3.17 -48.12
C GLY A 594 -13.76 4.39 -47.34
N SER A 595 -13.93 5.49 -48.05
CA SER A 595 -14.59 6.73 -47.65
C SER A 595 -16.07 6.49 -47.33
N VAL A 596 -16.56 7.00 -46.19
CA VAL A 596 -18.00 7.11 -45.92
C VAL A 596 -18.31 8.51 -45.35
N LEU A 597 -18.90 9.29 -46.25
CA LEU A 597 -20.01 10.24 -46.13
C LEU A 597 -20.33 10.90 -44.79
N GLU A 598 -20.24 12.24 -44.82
CA GLU A 598 -20.96 13.19 -43.99
C GLU A 598 -22.45 13.20 -44.36
N ASP A 599 -23.33 13.29 -43.36
CA ASP A 599 -24.73 13.76 -43.48
C ASP A 599 -25.14 14.42 -42.14
N ASP A 600 -25.04 15.74 -42.13
CA ASP A 600 -26.08 16.76 -41.98
C ASP A 600 -27.24 16.66 -40.92
N LEU A 601 -27.60 17.86 -40.43
CA LEU A 601 -28.83 18.30 -39.71
C LEU A 601 -28.99 17.83 -38.24
N GLY A 602 -29.18 18.67 -37.22
CA GLY A 602 -29.79 19.99 -37.13
C GLY A 602 -31.00 19.90 -36.18
N SER A 603 -30.97 20.54 -35.00
CA SER A 603 -32.20 20.95 -34.26
C SER A 603 -31.89 21.90 -33.10
N ASP A 604 -32.52 23.06 -33.16
CA ASP A 604 -32.80 23.98 -32.07
C ASP A 604 -33.63 23.32 -30.95
N GLU A 605 -33.42 23.73 -29.69
CA GLU A 605 -34.48 24.34 -28.87
C GLU A 605 -33.96 24.74 -27.48
N VAL A 606 -34.21 25.99 -27.12
CA VAL A 606 -34.01 26.58 -25.79
C VAL A 606 -35.38 26.80 -25.16
N PRO A 607 -35.55 26.51 -23.87
CA PRO A 607 -36.51 27.26 -23.07
C PRO A 607 -35.85 27.98 -21.90
N ARG A 608 -36.19 29.28 -21.81
CA ARG A 608 -36.12 30.10 -20.58
C ARG A 608 -36.95 29.47 -19.47
N PRO A 609 -36.67 29.83 -18.21
CA PRO A 609 -37.76 30.42 -17.43
C PRO A 609 -37.38 31.69 -16.65
N SER A 610 -38.22 32.70 -16.85
CA SER A 610 -38.90 33.56 -15.87
C SER A 610 -38.22 33.93 -14.53
N ASP A 611 -38.07 35.25 -14.39
CA ASP A 611 -38.01 36.01 -13.15
C ASP A 611 -39.20 35.75 -12.22
N GLY A 612 -38.92 35.77 -10.92
CA GLY A 612 -39.92 35.74 -9.84
C GLY A 612 -39.36 36.47 -8.61
N LEU A 613 -39.93 37.65 -8.38
CA LEU A 613 -39.65 38.61 -7.32
C LEU A 613 -40.16 38.12 -5.94
N ASP A 614 -39.56 38.71 -4.90
CA ASP A 614 -40.17 39.17 -3.63
C ASP A 614 -40.13 38.36 -2.32
N THR A 615 -39.58 39.09 -1.33
CA THR A 615 -39.94 39.21 0.10
C THR A 615 -39.57 38.07 1.07
N ALA A 616 -39.27 38.27 2.36
CA ALA A 616 -38.83 39.40 3.20
C ALA A 616 -38.66 38.84 4.64
N ILE A 617 -37.91 39.55 5.48
CA ILE A 617 -38.07 39.66 6.95
C ILE A 617 -37.60 38.52 7.89
N GLY A 618 -36.68 38.92 8.79
CA GLY A 618 -36.67 38.56 10.24
C GLY A 618 -35.96 37.26 10.60
N GLY A 619 -35.14 37.14 11.65
CA GLY A 619 -34.78 38.03 12.73
C GLY A 619 -33.89 37.27 13.73
N ARG A 620 -32.85 37.95 14.22
CA ARG A 620 -32.32 38.04 15.59
C ARG A 620 -32.37 36.84 16.59
N ASN A 621 -31.25 36.74 17.31
CA ASN A 621 -30.97 36.24 18.69
C ASN A 621 -30.13 34.95 18.70
N SER A 622 -28.89 34.87 19.20
CA SER A 622 -28.19 35.34 20.43
C SER A 622 -28.52 34.53 21.70
N ALA A 623 -27.56 33.71 22.15
CA ALA A 623 -27.13 33.41 23.53
C ALA A 623 -26.13 32.22 23.44
N THR A 624 -24.86 32.18 23.87
CA THR A 624 -24.12 32.53 25.11
C THR A 624 -24.59 31.85 26.40
N GLU A 625 -23.94 30.73 26.73
CA GLU A 625 -23.59 30.18 28.06
C GLU A 625 -22.34 29.31 27.79
N ARG A 626 -21.12 29.44 28.33
CA ARG A 626 -20.51 29.89 29.59
C ARG A 626 -20.61 28.91 30.77
N GLU A 627 -19.44 28.34 31.07
CA GLU A 627 -18.79 28.14 32.37
C GLU A 627 -18.79 26.78 33.11
N ASP A 628 -17.59 26.56 33.67
CA ASP A 628 -17.10 25.76 34.81
C ASP A 628 -16.78 24.26 34.65
N ASN A 629 -15.52 23.82 34.77
CA ASN A 629 -14.55 23.73 35.90
C ASN A 629 -14.89 22.65 36.94
N GLU A 630 -14.00 21.66 37.07
CA GLU A 630 -13.65 20.91 38.31
C GLU A 630 -12.51 19.93 37.93
N GLU A 631 -11.26 20.19 38.33
CA GLU A 631 -10.58 19.82 39.58
C GLU A 631 -10.08 18.37 39.65
N ALA A 632 -8.89 18.26 40.25
CA ALA A 632 -7.91 17.19 40.12
C ALA A 632 -8.03 16.15 41.24
N GLU A 633 -7.60 14.91 40.96
CA GLU A 633 -7.13 14.01 42.02
C GLU A 633 -5.86 13.25 41.58
N ASP A 634 -4.94 13.20 42.55
CA ASP A 634 -3.67 12.48 42.57
C ASP A 634 -3.85 10.96 42.45
N LEU A 635 -2.95 10.29 41.70
CA LEU A 635 -2.73 8.85 41.88
C LEU A 635 -1.24 8.50 41.91
N SER A 636 -0.91 7.86 43.03
CA SER A 636 0.34 7.24 43.46
C SER A 636 0.89 6.18 42.50
N LEU A 637 2.22 6.15 42.40
CA LEU A 637 3.04 5.16 41.70
C LEU A 637 3.04 3.80 42.41
N SER A 638 2.79 2.72 41.66
CA SER A 638 3.11 1.34 42.07
C SER A 638 3.89 0.62 40.98
N SER A 639 4.95 -0.09 41.41
CA SER A 639 5.87 -0.89 40.61
C SER A 639 5.19 -1.97 39.75
N SER A 640 5.49 -2.01 38.45
CA SER A 640 4.98 -3.02 37.52
C SER A 640 6.00 -4.12 37.24
N THR A 641 5.66 -5.35 37.63
CA THR A 641 6.22 -6.59 37.08
C THR A 641 5.66 -6.84 35.68
N THR A 642 6.54 -7.12 34.71
CA THR A 642 6.22 -7.41 33.31
C THR A 642 5.41 -8.71 33.20
N THR A 643 4.14 -8.61 32.80
CA THR A 643 3.28 -9.76 32.45
C THR A 643 3.08 -9.76 30.94
N SER A 644 3.33 -10.89 30.27
CA SER A 644 3.08 -11.03 28.82
C SER A 644 1.58 -10.99 28.55
N CYS A 645 1.18 -10.46 27.38
CA CYS A 645 -0.21 -10.53 26.91
C CYS A 645 -0.57 -11.99 26.58
N GLU A 646 -0.85 -12.82 27.59
CA GLU A 646 -1.39 -14.15 27.37
C GLU A 646 -2.89 -14.06 27.04
N MET A 647 -3.27 -14.61 25.89
CA MET A 647 -4.66 -14.95 25.60
C MET A 647 -5.15 -15.95 26.69
N PRO A 648 -6.28 -15.69 27.39
CA PRO A 648 -6.72 -16.56 28.48
C PRO A 648 -6.95 -17.99 27.98
N VAL A 649 -6.13 -18.93 28.46
CA VAL A 649 -6.30 -20.37 28.23
C VAL A 649 -7.34 -20.89 29.22
N LEU A 650 -8.34 -21.62 28.72
CA LEU A 650 -9.36 -22.28 29.53
C LEU A 650 -8.71 -23.33 30.45
N ASN A 651 -8.87 -23.16 31.76
CA ASN A 651 -8.93 -24.29 32.68
C ASN A 651 -10.26 -24.99 32.45
N SER A 652 -10.22 -26.20 31.87
CA SER A 652 -11.38 -27.08 31.83
C SER A 652 -11.54 -27.78 33.19
N THR A 653 -12.66 -27.53 33.86
CA THR A 653 -13.27 -28.50 34.79
C THR A 653 -14.19 -29.43 34.02
#